data_AF-A0A251VE74-F1
#
_entry.id   AF-A0A251VE74-F1
#
_cell.length_a   1.000
_cell.length_b   1.000
_cell.length_c   1.000
_cell.angle_alpha   90.00
_cell.angle_beta   90.00
_cell.angle_gamma   90.00
#
_symmetry.space_group_name_H-M   'P 1'
#
loop_
_entity.id
_entity.type
_entity.pdbx_description
1 polymer ?
#
loop_
_entity_poly.entity_id
_entity_poly.type
_entity_poly.pdbx_seq_one_letter_code
_entity_poly.pdbx_strand_id
1 'polypeptide(L)'
;MISTMTLQIMNSTSHPLHLCHLKKSTLIINRLYILFHSIAILILIFFRISSILTLFHSKNQPLIPHLLIFISELTLSFLWFLNQSFYWRPVTRTVFPERLPEDDQLPPIDIFICTADPRAEPPLGVMNTVISAMALNYPAEKLSVYLSDDGGCPVTLEAMREALKFAKMWVPFCKKYGVKTICPEAYFTSEEDVDEAMVDSHEFGADKHRIKEEYKLFAQKVTRMSESESCIPNKDHSAIVEKDLFDESLQEAKHLASCAYEDDTKWGNEVGFRYFSVTEDFYTSIHTHCKHWISIITMTLQIMNSSSHPLHLCHLKKSTLIINRLYILFHSIAILILIFFRISSILTLFHSKNQPLIPHLLIFISELTLSFLWFLNQSYYWRPVTRTAFPERLPEDDQLPPIDVFICTADPRAEPPLGVMNTVISAMALNYPVEKLSVYLSDDAGCPVTLEAMREALKFAKLWVPFCKKYGVKTICPEAYFTSEEDVDEAMVDSHEFGADKHRMKEEYKLFAQKVTRMSESESCIPNKDHSAIVEVMVDESIHDQRKMPLLVYVSREKRPSHPHHFKAGALNALLRVSSLISNAPYLLGLDCDMYCNNKNSAREAMCFHLDPNLSSSLAFVQFPQTFHNISKHDIYESQLRCTFKTLWLGMDGIKGPCLSGTGYYLKREALYELPLMQEDINLKEVKQRFGSSNEFIRSLYKKYNAKVLDCEKDLFDESLQETKHLASCEYENDTKWGNEVGFRYFSVTEDFYTSIHMHCKHWISVNHMPSRPAFLGSCTTNLNDVLIQGTRWSAGLMEVALSRFSPLIYGPSRMPILQSFCYAWLAFLPTAFISLWILATIPFLSLLSHITIYPKVTNPFFLVFLYVFVLSNLQHMREIHSTGASIQTWKYEQRVWMIKGITSHLYGSAHAIMEKLGMKEANFLPTNKVVNEDEVKLHQMGIYNFQTSSIFLVPLCSLVTLNLLAFIVGIIQIVFRREYVDAIFIQTFLTFYIALMGYPVLEGMMLRKDKGRIATNVSCYSLIFSVFILSFGKLLVAY
;
A
#
# COMPACT_ATOMS: atom_id res chain seq x y z
N MET A 1 9.28 -13.61 1.85
CA MET A 1 9.33 -13.13 3.25
C MET A 1 10.76 -12.97 3.79
N ILE A 2 11.82 -13.50 3.16
CA ILE A 2 13.22 -13.34 3.61
C ILE A 2 14.00 -12.32 2.74
N SER A 3 13.32 -11.41 2.03
CA SER A 3 13.99 -10.38 1.19
C SER A 3 13.97 -8.99 1.78
N THR A 4 13.29 -8.85 2.90
CA THR A 4 13.11 -7.59 3.63
C THR A 4 13.99 -7.50 4.86
N MET A 5 14.63 -8.59 5.30
CA MET A 5 15.57 -8.57 6.43
C MET A 5 16.96 -8.03 6.08
N THR A 6 17.29 -7.82 4.81
CA THR A 6 18.64 -7.37 4.41
C THR A 6 18.85 -5.86 4.49
N LEU A 7 17.84 -5.08 4.90
CA LEU A 7 17.90 -3.61 4.88
C LEU A 7 17.73 -2.96 6.27
N GLN A 8 17.69 -3.75 7.34
CA GLN A 8 17.36 -3.28 8.69
C GLN A 8 18.56 -3.12 9.64
N ILE A 9 19.79 -3.02 9.11
CA ILE A 9 21.02 -2.76 9.91
C ILE A 9 21.72 -1.50 9.38
N MET A 10 21.06 -0.34 9.44
CA MET A 10 21.71 0.95 9.08
C MET A 10 21.43 2.10 10.07
N ASN A 11 20.89 1.84 11.25
CA ASN A 11 20.71 2.87 12.31
C ASN A 11 21.43 2.56 13.63
N SER A 12 22.42 1.67 13.62
CA SER A 12 23.60 1.84 14.47
C SER A 12 24.69 2.42 13.58
N THR A 13 25.54 3.30 14.11
CA THR A 13 26.74 3.86 13.46
C THR A 13 27.78 2.80 13.04
N SER A 14 27.40 1.51 12.99
CA SER A 14 28.23 0.38 12.60
C SER A 14 27.88 -0.07 11.18
N HIS A 15 28.85 -0.01 10.27
CA HIS A 15 28.73 -0.60 8.94
C HIS A 15 28.38 -2.10 9.00
N PRO A 16 27.60 -2.65 8.05
CA PRO A 16 27.19 -4.05 8.09
C PRO A 16 28.39 -4.99 7.96
N LEU A 17 28.41 -6.05 8.79
CA LEU A 17 29.46 -7.09 8.81
C LEU A 17 29.44 -8.00 7.56
N HIS A 18 28.29 -8.06 6.88
CA HIS A 18 28.15 -8.77 5.61
C HIS A 18 27.04 -8.13 4.77
N LEU A 19 27.11 -8.33 3.45
CA LEU A 19 26.07 -7.95 2.49
C LEU A 19 25.57 -9.19 1.76
N CYS A 20 24.25 -9.32 1.62
CA CYS A 20 23.63 -10.36 0.79
C CYS A 20 23.15 -9.72 -0.51
N HIS A 21 23.82 -10.06 -1.61
CA HIS A 21 23.55 -9.57 -2.94
C HIS A 21 22.53 -10.48 -3.64
N LEU A 22 21.42 -9.90 -4.08
CA LEU A 22 20.49 -10.55 -4.97
C LEU A 22 21.00 -10.43 -6.41
N LYS A 23 21.23 -11.56 -7.09
CA LYS A 23 21.55 -11.57 -8.53
C LYS A 23 20.30 -11.22 -9.35
N LYS A 24 19.97 -9.92 -9.43
CA LYS A 24 18.71 -9.41 -10.02
C LYS A 24 18.49 -9.87 -11.47
N SER A 25 19.53 -9.82 -12.31
CA SER A 25 19.46 -10.26 -13.71
C SER A 25 19.12 -11.75 -13.82
N THR A 26 19.87 -12.61 -13.12
CA THR A 26 19.63 -14.05 -13.06
C THR A 26 18.25 -14.37 -12.49
N LEU A 27 17.80 -13.64 -11.47
CA LEU A 27 16.46 -13.82 -10.89
C LEU A 27 15.34 -13.56 -11.90
N ILE A 28 15.45 -12.48 -12.68
CA ILE A 28 14.46 -12.15 -13.70
C ILE A 28 14.47 -13.22 -14.80
N ILE A 29 15.65 -13.60 -15.29
CA ILE A 29 15.81 -14.63 -16.33
C ILE A 29 15.20 -15.95 -15.87
N ASN A 30 15.54 -16.42 -14.67
CA ASN A 30 15.02 -17.67 -14.12
C ASN A 30 13.49 -17.64 -14.00
N ARG A 31 12.91 -16.53 -13.53
CA ARG A 31 11.45 -16.42 -13.35
C ARG A 31 10.70 -16.36 -14.68
N LEU A 32 11.25 -15.67 -15.67
CA LEU A 32 10.70 -15.67 -17.02
C LEU A 32 10.79 -17.06 -17.65
N TYR A 33 11.95 -17.73 -17.53
CA TYR A 33 12.13 -19.11 -17.98
C TYR A 33 11.09 -20.05 -17.35
N ILE A 34 10.93 -19.98 -16.02
CA ILE A 34 9.93 -20.77 -15.27
C ILE A 34 8.51 -20.48 -15.79
N LEU A 35 8.15 -19.21 -15.97
CA LEU A 35 6.83 -18.82 -16.45
C LEU A 35 6.54 -19.38 -17.85
N PHE A 36 7.44 -19.16 -18.81
CA PHE A 36 7.26 -19.62 -20.19
C PHE A 36 7.24 -21.14 -20.28
N HIS A 37 8.14 -21.84 -19.57
CA HIS A 37 8.13 -23.31 -19.55
C HIS A 37 6.88 -23.86 -18.87
N SER A 38 6.38 -23.22 -17.80
CA SER A 38 5.13 -23.62 -17.16
C SER A 38 3.93 -23.47 -18.11
N ILE A 39 3.88 -22.38 -18.88
CA ILE A 39 2.84 -22.19 -19.90
C ILE A 39 2.93 -23.28 -20.97
N ALA A 40 4.13 -23.60 -21.45
CA ALA A 40 4.33 -24.68 -22.42
C ALA A 40 3.88 -26.05 -21.88
N ILE A 41 4.23 -26.37 -20.63
CA ILE A 41 3.79 -27.59 -19.93
C ILE A 41 2.26 -27.61 -19.81
N LEU A 42 1.61 -26.49 -19.44
CA LEU A 42 0.15 -26.40 -19.35
C LEU A 42 -0.55 -26.59 -20.70
N ILE A 43 0.00 -26.01 -21.77
CA ILE A 43 -0.50 -26.21 -23.14
C ILE A 43 -0.35 -27.68 -23.55
N LEU A 44 0.79 -28.32 -23.25
CA LEU A 44 1.02 -29.73 -23.52
C LEU A 44 0.04 -30.62 -22.75
N ILE A 45 -0.15 -30.37 -21.45
CA ILE A 45 -1.12 -31.10 -20.62
C ILE A 45 -2.54 -30.93 -21.17
N PHE A 46 -2.94 -29.70 -21.53
CA PHE A 46 -4.25 -29.43 -22.13
C PHE A 46 -4.43 -30.18 -23.46
N PHE A 47 -3.42 -30.14 -24.33
CA PHE A 47 -3.43 -30.87 -25.60
C PHE A 47 -3.54 -32.38 -25.38
N ARG A 48 -2.81 -32.95 -24.42
CA ARG A 48 -2.86 -34.38 -24.07
C ARG A 48 -4.23 -34.77 -23.52
N ILE A 49 -4.81 -33.98 -22.63
CA ILE A 49 -6.15 -34.22 -22.09
C ILE A 49 -7.20 -34.17 -23.22
N SER A 50 -7.16 -33.14 -24.07
CA SER A 50 -8.06 -33.00 -25.22
C SER A 50 -7.93 -34.18 -26.21
N SER A 51 -6.70 -34.61 -26.48
CA SER A 51 -6.42 -35.78 -27.34
C SER A 51 -6.97 -37.07 -26.73
N ILE A 52 -6.74 -37.30 -25.43
CA ILE A 52 -7.26 -38.47 -24.69
C ILE A 52 -8.79 -38.47 -24.68
N LEU A 53 -9.45 -37.32 -24.45
CA LEU A 53 -10.91 -37.18 -24.49
C LEU A 53 -11.50 -37.49 -25.88
N THR A 54 -10.79 -37.10 -26.94
CA THR A 54 -11.16 -37.41 -28.33
C THR A 54 -10.97 -38.90 -28.64
N LEU A 55 -9.90 -39.50 -28.11
CA LEU A 55 -9.61 -40.94 -28.20
C LEU A 55 -10.68 -41.79 -27.51
N PHE A 56 -11.25 -41.34 -26.39
CA PHE A 56 -12.38 -42.02 -25.73
C PHE A 56 -13.62 -42.14 -26.63
N HIS A 57 -13.77 -41.27 -27.62
CA HIS A 57 -14.88 -41.28 -28.58
C HIS A 57 -14.54 -42.03 -29.89
N SER A 58 -13.28 -42.40 -30.11
CA SER A 58 -12.79 -43.08 -31.32
C SER A 58 -12.61 -44.58 -31.08
N LYS A 59 -13.24 -45.44 -31.89
CA LYS A 59 -13.16 -46.90 -31.73
C LYS A 59 -11.87 -47.56 -32.27
N ASN A 60 -10.98 -46.80 -32.92
CA ASN A 60 -9.91 -47.39 -33.76
C ASN A 60 -8.46 -47.08 -33.32
N GLN A 61 -8.20 -46.51 -32.13
CA GLN A 61 -6.83 -46.20 -31.68
C GLN A 61 -6.55 -46.69 -30.24
N PRO A 62 -5.31 -47.17 -29.93
CA PRO A 62 -4.97 -47.70 -28.62
C PRO A 62 -4.79 -46.59 -27.56
N LEU A 63 -5.58 -46.67 -26.49
CA LEU A 63 -5.60 -45.70 -25.37
C LEU A 63 -4.41 -45.84 -24.41
N ILE A 64 -3.94 -47.07 -24.16
CA ILE A 64 -2.91 -47.38 -23.13
C ILE A 64 -1.59 -46.64 -23.38
N PRO A 65 -1.02 -46.62 -24.60
CA PRO A 65 0.23 -45.88 -24.86
C PRO A 65 0.11 -44.38 -24.59
N HIS A 66 -1.04 -43.77 -24.89
CA HIS A 66 -1.29 -42.36 -24.65
C HIS A 66 -1.36 -42.04 -23.14
N LEU A 67 -1.96 -42.94 -22.35
CA LEU A 67 -2.00 -42.82 -20.89
C LEU A 67 -0.61 -42.96 -20.25
N LEU A 68 0.21 -43.92 -20.72
CA LEU A 68 1.56 -44.12 -20.20
C LEU A 68 2.47 -42.91 -20.50
N ILE A 69 2.40 -42.36 -21.71
CA ILE A 69 3.11 -41.12 -22.05
C ILE A 69 2.63 -39.96 -21.17
N PHE A 70 1.32 -39.83 -20.96
CA PHE A 70 0.78 -38.77 -20.12
C PHE A 70 1.24 -38.87 -18.65
N ILE A 71 1.26 -40.08 -18.06
CA ILE A 71 1.78 -40.30 -16.70
C ILE A 71 3.27 -39.95 -16.60
N SER A 72 4.06 -40.33 -17.61
CA SER A 72 5.49 -39.98 -17.68
C SER A 72 5.69 -38.46 -17.76
N GLU A 73 4.96 -37.78 -18.67
CA GLU A 73 5.00 -36.33 -18.82
C GLU A 73 4.56 -35.60 -17.54
N LEU A 74 3.54 -36.10 -16.83
CA LEU A 74 3.12 -35.56 -15.54
C LEU A 74 4.20 -35.72 -14.46
N THR A 75 4.83 -36.88 -14.38
CA THR A 75 5.90 -37.15 -13.40
C THR A 75 7.10 -36.24 -13.65
N LEU A 76 7.53 -36.12 -14.90
CA LEU A 76 8.62 -35.23 -15.29
C LEU A 76 8.27 -33.75 -15.07
N SER A 77 7.03 -33.35 -15.36
CA SER A 77 6.55 -31.99 -15.09
C SER A 77 6.56 -31.69 -13.59
N PHE A 78 6.19 -32.66 -12.76
CA PHE A 78 6.24 -32.53 -11.31
C PHE A 78 7.67 -32.40 -10.78
N LEU A 79 8.58 -33.27 -11.21
CA LEU A 79 10.01 -33.19 -10.84
C LEU A 79 10.64 -31.87 -11.29
N TRP A 80 10.33 -31.43 -12.52
CA TRP A 80 10.78 -30.15 -13.03
C TRP A 80 10.26 -29.00 -12.16
N PHE A 81 8.98 -29.03 -11.77
CA PHE A 81 8.37 -28.03 -10.91
C PHE A 81 9.05 -27.95 -9.54
N LEU A 82 9.31 -29.11 -8.91
CA LEU A 82 10.06 -29.16 -7.65
C LEU A 82 11.46 -28.56 -7.80
N ASN A 83 12.15 -28.84 -8.90
CA ASN A 83 13.48 -28.31 -9.14
C ASN A 83 13.51 -26.76 -9.27
N GLN A 84 12.39 -26.12 -9.62
CA GLN A 84 12.35 -24.66 -9.75
C GLN A 84 12.51 -23.92 -8.41
N SER A 85 12.31 -24.59 -7.27
CA SER A 85 12.52 -23.97 -5.95
C SER A 85 13.96 -23.50 -5.75
N PHE A 86 14.94 -24.23 -6.29
CA PHE A 86 16.37 -23.90 -6.19
C PHE A 86 16.76 -22.65 -6.98
N TYR A 87 16.06 -22.38 -8.09
CA TYR A 87 16.38 -21.26 -8.99
C TYR A 87 15.57 -19.99 -8.72
N TRP A 88 14.59 -20.06 -7.81
CA TRP A 88 13.63 -18.98 -7.59
C TRP A 88 14.25 -17.69 -7.03
N ARG A 89 15.32 -17.83 -6.23
CA ARG A 89 15.97 -16.70 -5.56
C ARG A 89 17.47 -16.93 -5.28
N PRO A 90 18.32 -16.88 -6.31
CA PRO A 90 19.76 -16.99 -6.13
C PRO A 90 20.32 -15.78 -5.37
N VAL A 91 21.12 -16.04 -4.34
CA VAL A 91 21.78 -15.00 -3.52
C VAL A 91 23.27 -15.29 -3.42
N THR A 92 24.08 -14.24 -3.31
CA THR A 92 25.51 -14.32 -2.97
C THR A 92 25.79 -13.45 -1.75
N ARG A 93 26.81 -13.79 -0.97
CA ARG A 93 27.17 -13.02 0.23
C ARG A 93 28.60 -12.51 0.12
N THR A 94 28.81 -11.30 0.60
CA THR A 94 30.11 -10.65 0.77
C THR A 94 30.28 -10.38 2.26
N VAL A 95 31.43 -10.73 2.84
CA VAL A 95 31.73 -10.54 4.27
C VAL A 95 32.80 -9.46 4.43
N PHE A 96 32.81 -8.76 5.56
CA PHE A 96 33.75 -7.69 5.89
C PHE A 96 34.42 -7.96 7.25
N PRO A 97 35.41 -8.88 7.31
CA PRO A 97 36.10 -9.24 8.55
C PRO A 97 36.75 -8.04 9.24
N GLU A 98 37.17 -7.02 8.48
CA GLU A 98 37.76 -5.78 8.99
C GLU A 98 36.82 -4.91 9.83
N ARG A 99 35.52 -5.24 9.85
CA ARG A 99 34.49 -4.55 10.64
C ARG A 99 34.09 -5.30 11.89
N LEU A 100 34.72 -6.46 12.14
CA LEU A 100 34.50 -7.22 13.36
C LEU A 100 34.90 -6.38 14.59
N PRO A 101 34.24 -6.60 15.74
CA PRO A 101 34.64 -5.94 16.98
C PRO A 101 36.04 -6.41 17.42
N GLU A 102 36.60 -5.72 18.41
CA GLU A 102 37.88 -6.09 19.01
C GLU A 102 37.88 -7.54 19.51
N ASP A 103 39.07 -8.15 19.54
CA ASP A 103 39.28 -9.58 19.83
C ASP A 103 38.64 -10.03 21.16
N ASP A 104 38.58 -9.14 22.16
CA ASP A 104 37.97 -9.36 23.48
C ASP A 104 36.43 -9.50 23.44
N GLN A 105 35.79 -9.02 22.38
CA GLN A 105 34.33 -9.11 22.17
C GLN A 105 33.92 -10.28 21.28
N LEU A 106 34.88 -10.97 20.64
CA LEU A 106 34.61 -12.15 19.84
C LEU A 106 34.12 -13.33 20.70
N PRO A 107 33.21 -14.20 20.23
CA PRO A 107 32.78 -15.38 20.99
C PRO A 107 33.87 -16.47 20.97
N PRO A 108 33.92 -17.39 21.96
CA PRO A 108 34.74 -18.58 21.85
C PRO A 108 34.26 -19.49 20.71
N ILE A 109 35.20 -20.18 20.06
CA ILE A 109 34.98 -21.14 18.98
C ILE A 109 35.63 -22.47 19.38
N ASP A 110 34.81 -23.53 19.39
CA ASP A 110 35.26 -24.90 19.48
C ASP A 110 35.33 -25.50 18.07
N ILE A 111 36.49 -26.06 17.71
CA ILE A 111 36.71 -26.77 16.45
C ILE A 111 36.73 -28.26 16.76
N PHE A 112 35.80 -28.99 16.15
CA PHE A 112 35.73 -30.44 16.27
C PHE A 112 36.32 -31.08 15.02
N ILE A 113 37.31 -31.93 15.23
CA ILE A 113 37.91 -32.79 14.21
C ILE A 113 37.60 -34.21 14.64
N CYS A 114 36.92 -34.97 13.80
CA CYS A 114 36.60 -36.37 14.07
C CYS A 114 37.40 -37.24 13.12
N THR A 115 37.99 -38.31 13.63
CA THR A 115 38.64 -39.35 12.84
C THR A 115 38.14 -40.71 13.29
N ALA A 116 38.01 -41.64 12.34
CA ALA A 116 37.40 -42.94 12.60
C ALA A 116 38.40 -44.09 12.62
N ASP A 117 39.39 -44.09 11.72
CA ASP A 117 40.39 -45.16 11.61
C ASP A 117 41.70 -44.59 11.03
N PRO A 118 42.84 -44.69 11.75
CA PRO A 118 44.13 -44.18 11.29
C PRO A 118 44.66 -44.88 10.01
N ARG A 119 44.05 -45.99 9.55
CA ARG A 119 44.38 -46.65 8.29
C ARG A 119 43.65 -46.06 7.09
N ALA A 120 42.38 -45.69 7.28
CA ALA A 120 41.59 -45.03 6.24
C ALA A 120 41.94 -43.53 6.16
N GLU A 121 42.29 -42.94 7.31
CA GLU A 121 42.61 -41.53 7.51
C GLU A 121 44.00 -41.42 8.16
N PRO A 122 45.10 -41.38 7.38
CA PRO A 122 46.45 -41.40 7.93
C PRO A 122 46.69 -40.32 9.00
N PRO A 123 47.32 -40.66 10.16
CA PRO A 123 47.48 -39.73 11.28
C PRO A 123 48.16 -38.41 10.90
N LEU A 124 49.11 -38.43 9.96
CA LEU A 124 49.78 -37.22 9.49
C LEU A 124 48.80 -36.20 8.89
N GLY A 125 47.83 -36.64 8.07
CA GLY A 125 46.83 -35.76 7.48
C GLY A 125 45.84 -35.21 8.51
N VAL A 126 45.48 -36.03 9.49
CA VAL A 126 44.66 -35.59 10.64
C VAL A 126 45.42 -34.54 11.45
N MET A 127 46.70 -34.80 11.76
CA MET A 127 47.52 -33.86 12.54
C MET A 127 47.80 -32.56 11.80
N ASN A 128 47.98 -32.58 10.48
CA ASN A 128 48.06 -31.37 9.67
C ASN A 128 46.77 -30.54 9.76
N THR A 129 45.61 -31.19 9.78
CA THR A 129 44.31 -30.53 10.02
C THR A 129 44.24 -29.93 11.43
N VAL A 130 44.67 -30.67 12.46
CA VAL A 130 44.74 -30.18 13.86
C VAL A 130 45.65 -28.96 13.98
N ILE A 131 46.87 -29.04 13.46
CA ILE A 131 47.85 -27.94 13.48
C ILE A 131 47.32 -26.73 12.69
N SER A 132 46.67 -26.96 11.55
CA SER A 132 46.03 -25.90 10.75
C SER A 132 44.90 -25.22 11.52
N ALA A 133 44.07 -25.99 12.26
CA ALA A 133 43.00 -25.44 13.09
C ALA A 133 43.57 -24.57 14.22
N MET A 134 44.66 -25.02 14.87
CA MET A 134 45.35 -24.24 15.92
C MET A 134 45.98 -22.93 15.39
N ALA A 135 46.29 -22.88 14.10
CA ALA A 135 46.90 -21.72 13.45
C ALA A 135 45.88 -20.72 12.87
N LEU A 136 44.57 -20.93 13.07
CA LEU A 136 43.55 -19.97 12.63
C LEU A 136 43.77 -18.59 13.27
N ASN A 137 43.48 -17.55 12.50
CA ASN A 137 43.58 -16.16 12.96
C ASN A 137 42.39 -15.82 13.88
N TYR A 138 42.52 -16.21 15.15
CA TYR A 138 41.56 -15.97 16.21
C TYR A 138 42.26 -15.80 17.57
N PRO A 139 41.64 -15.13 18.56
CA PRO A 139 42.22 -14.99 19.89
C PRO A 139 42.46 -16.37 20.52
N ALA A 140 43.67 -16.57 21.06
CA ALA A 140 44.13 -17.89 21.48
C ALA A 140 43.33 -18.42 22.69
N GLU A 141 42.90 -17.53 23.56
CA GLU A 141 42.06 -17.82 24.73
C GLU A 141 40.60 -18.14 24.38
N LYS A 142 40.22 -17.94 23.11
CA LYS A 142 38.86 -18.17 22.60
C LYS A 142 38.77 -19.30 21.58
N LEU A 143 39.90 -19.84 21.14
CA LEU A 143 39.96 -20.91 20.16
C LEU A 143 40.34 -22.23 20.85
N SER A 144 39.43 -23.21 20.82
CA SER A 144 39.70 -24.55 21.33
C SER A 144 39.58 -25.58 20.20
N VAL A 145 40.55 -26.48 20.11
CA VAL A 145 40.56 -27.55 19.10
C VAL A 145 40.42 -28.89 19.81
N TYR A 146 39.41 -29.66 19.42
CA TYR A 146 39.13 -31.00 19.94
C TYR A 146 39.29 -32.01 18.81
N LEU A 147 40.04 -33.07 19.08
CA LEU A 147 40.13 -34.24 18.23
C LEU A 147 39.37 -35.39 18.90
N SER A 148 38.35 -35.91 18.23
CA SER A 148 37.68 -37.15 18.60
C SER A 148 38.21 -38.27 17.71
N ASP A 149 38.63 -39.37 18.32
CA ASP A 149 39.07 -40.59 17.63
C ASP A 149 38.15 -41.75 18.01
N ASP A 150 37.25 -42.13 17.10
CA ASP A 150 36.30 -43.24 17.31
C ASP A 150 37.01 -44.60 17.29
N GLY A 151 38.21 -44.67 16.70
CA GLY A 151 39.02 -45.89 16.63
C GLY A 151 39.84 -46.14 17.91
N GLY A 152 39.97 -45.11 18.76
CA GLY A 152 40.68 -45.18 20.04
C GLY A 152 42.12 -45.66 19.94
N CYS A 153 42.81 -45.43 18.81
CA CYS A 153 44.15 -46.00 18.64
C CYS A 153 45.21 -45.16 19.38
N PRO A 154 46.11 -45.78 20.17
CA PRO A 154 47.21 -45.06 20.84
C PRO A 154 48.08 -44.22 19.88
N VAL A 155 48.24 -44.67 18.63
CA VAL A 155 48.99 -43.94 17.59
C VAL A 155 48.41 -42.55 17.34
N THR A 156 47.07 -42.39 17.30
CA THR A 156 46.44 -41.08 17.07
C THR A 156 46.76 -40.11 18.20
N LEU A 157 46.74 -40.61 19.44
CA LEU A 157 47.06 -39.82 20.63
C LEU A 157 48.54 -39.43 20.69
N GLU A 158 49.44 -40.36 20.39
CA GLU A 158 50.88 -40.08 20.36
C GLU A 158 51.23 -39.12 19.21
N ALA A 159 50.59 -39.29 18.04
CA ALA A 159 50.69 -38.34 16.94
C ALA A 159 50.19 -36.95 17.33
N MET A 160 49.13 -36.84 18.13
CA MET A 160 48.62 -35.56 18.66
C MET A 160 49.62 -34.89 19.60
N ARG A 161 50.33 -35.65 20.44
CA ARG A 161 51.39 -35.11 21.31
C ARG A 161 52.57 -34.56 20.49
N GLU A 162 52.95 -35.26 19.43
CA GLU A 162 53.98 -34.77 18.50
C GLU A 162 53.51 -33.55 17.70
N ALA A 163 52.24 -33.54 17.27
CA ALA A 163 51.63 -32.41 16.60
C ALA A 163 51.63 -31.16 17.51
N LEU A 164 51.35 -31.32 18.80
CA LEU A 164 51.42 -30.25 19.78
C LEU A 164 52.85 -29.69 19.94
N LYS A 165 53.87 -30.56 19.92
CA LYS A 165 55.28 -30.11 19.97
C LYS A 165 55.62 -29.26 18.75
N PHE A 166 55.22 -29.70 17.56
CA PHE A 166 55.43 -28.94 16.33
C PHE A 166 54.60 -27.65 16.28
N ALA A 167 53.34 -27.69 16.73
CA ALA A 167 52.44 -26.54 16.76
C ALA A 167 52.99 -25.37 17.59
N LYS A 168 53.74 -25.65 18.68
CA LYS A 168 54.44 -24.62 19.49
C LYS A 168 55.44 -23.79 18.68
N MET A 169 55.93 -24.30 17.55
CA MET A 169 56.82 -23.58 16.64
C MET A 169 56.07 -23.03 15.42
N TRP A 170 55.15 -23.82 14.87
CA TRP A 170 54.38 -23.47 13.68
C TRP A 170 53.40 -22.31 13.90
N VAL A 171 52.60 -22.34 14.97
CA VAL A 171 51.57 -21.32 15.23
C VAL A 171 52.20 -19.92 15.42
N PRO A 172 53.26 -19.74 16.23
CA PRO A 172 53.93 -18.44 16.31
C PRO A 172 54.54 -17.99 14.99
N PHE A 173 55.07 -18.90 14.17
CA PHE A 173 55.61 -18.57 12.85
C PHE A 173 54.53 -18.07 11.89
N CYS A 174 53.38 -18.75 11.83
CA CYS A 174 52.24 -18.30 11.02
C CYS A 174 51.76 -16.91 11.46
N LYS A 175 51.64 -16.66 12.76
CA LYS A 175 51.22 -15.37 13.30
C LYS A 175 52.24 -14.26 13.07
N LYS A 176 53.54 -14.54 13.28
CA LYS A 176 54.65 -13.58 13.12
C LYS A 176 54.76 -13.08 11.68
N TYR A 177 54.58 -13.96 10.69
CA TYR A 177 54.80 -13.65 9.29
C TYR A 177 53.53 -13.52 8.45
N GLY A 178 52.34 -13.66 9.07
CA GLY A 178 51.05 -13.53 8.37
C GLY A 178 50.83 -14.59 7.28
N VAL A 179 51.30 -15.82 7.51
CA VAL A 179 51.23 -16.92 6.54
C VAL A 179 49.77 -17.23 6.19
N LYS A 180 49.41 -17.18 4.90
CA LYS A 180 48.02 -17.43 4.46
C LYS A 180 47.69 -18.92 4.38
N THR A 181 48.62 -19.72 3.90
CA THR A 181 48.48 -21.18 3.86
C THR A 181 48.93 -21.78 5.19
N ILE A 182 47.99 -21.87 6.14
CA ILE A 182 48.28 -22.26 7.53
C ILE A 182 48.39 -23.78 7.76
N CYS A 183 48.07 -24.60 6.76
CA CYS A 183 48.33 -26.04 6.80
C CYS A 183 49.81 -26.31 6.45
N PRO A 184 50.61 -26.92 7.34
CA PRO A 184 52.05 -27.11 7.13
C PRO A 184 52.38 -27.91 5.87
N GLU A 185 51.65 -29.00 5.63
CA GLU A 185 51.84 -29.84 4.44
C GLU A 185 51.64 -29.04 3.17
N ALA A 186 50.46 -28.41 3.03
CA ALA A 186 50.13 -27.59 1.87
C ALA A 186 51.14 -26.45 1.66
N TYR A 187 51.59 -25.80 2.73
CA TYR A 187 52.57 -24.71 2.69
C TYR A 187 53.95 -25.17 2.20
N PHE A 188 54.40 -26.36 2.60
CA PHE A 188 55.73 -26.86 2.23
C PHE A 188 55.76 -27.68 0.93
N THR A 189 54.60 -28.12 0.43
CA THR A 189 54.48 -28.89 -0.82
C THR A 189 54.05 -28.05 -2.03
N SER A 190 53.44 -26.88 -1.86
CA SER A 190 53.06 -26.04 -3.01
C SER A 190 54.30 -25.46 -3.71
N GLU A 191 54.43 -25.68 -5.02
CA GLU A 191 55.49 -25.10 -5.86
C GLU A 191 55.24 -23.63 -6.26
N GLU A 192 54.07 -23.08 -5.92
CA GLU A 192 53.73 -21.68 -6.21
C GLU A 192 54.36 -20.73 -5.17
N ASP A 193 54.98 -19.64 -5.65
CA ASP A 193 55.54 -18.51 -4.90
C ASP A 193 54.46 -17.70 -4.14
N VAL A 194 53.73 -18.34 -3.23
CA VAL A 194 52.61 -17.71 -2.52
C VAL A 194 53.08 -17.20 -1.16
N ASP A 195 53.53 -15.95 -1.18
CA ASP A 195 53.75 -14.99 -0.07
C ASP A 195 55.14 -14.30 -0.11
N GLU A 196 55.69 -14.02 -1.30
CA GLU A 196 56.84 -13.10 -1.49
C GLU A 196 56.45 -11.61 -1.39
N ALA A 197 55.65 -11.22 -0.40
CA ALA A 197 55.37 -9.80 -0.11
C ALA A 197 56.09 -9.27 1.15
N MET A 198 56.95 -10.08 1.78
CA MET A 198 57.81 -9.70 2.91
C MET A 198 59.23 -10.24 2.70
N VAL A 199 59.79 -10.00 1.52
CA VAL A 199 61.21 -10.26 1.22
C VAL A 199 62.01 -9.03 1.61
N ASP A 200 62.56 -9.00 2.83
CA ASP A 200 63.91 -8.46 3.08
C ASP A 200 64.51 -8.73 4.48
N SER A 201 64.08 -9.76 5.21
CA SER A 201 64.76 -10.16 6.46
C SER A 201 65.43 -11.53 6.31
N HIS A 202 66.75 -11.57 6.48
CA HIS A 202 67.54 -12.80 6.63
C HIS A 202 66.96 -13.72 7.74
N GLU A 203 66.21 -13.14 8.68
CA GLU A 203 65.50 -13.82 9.76
C GLU A 203 64.36 -14.72 9.27
N PHE A 204 63.52 -14.28 8.33
CA PHE A 204 62.41 -15.10 7.80
C PHE A 204 62.91 -16.35 7.07
N GLY A 205 63.94 -16.21 6.22
CA GLY A 205 64.51 -17.34 5.49
C GLY A 205 65.10 -18.40 6.43
N ALA A 206 65.80 -17.97 7.49
CA ALA A 206 66.35 -18.85 8.50
C ALA A 206 65.25 -19.55 9.34
N ASP A 207 64.23 -18.82 9.78
CA ASP A 207 63.09 -19.38 10.53
C ASP A 207 62.28 -20.35 9.66
N LYS A 208 61.99 -20.01 8.40
CA LYS A 208 61.30 -20.88 7.43
C LYS A 208 62.08 -22.16 7.18
N HIS A 209 63.39 -22.08 6.97
CA HIS A 209 64.23 -23.27 6.78
C HIS A 209 64.23 -24.16 8.03
N ARG A 210 64.43 -23.56 9.22
CA ARG A 210 64.41 -24.30 10.49
C ARG A 210 63.08 -25.02 10.71
N ILE A 211 61.95 -24.34 10.51
CA ILE A 211 60.62 -24.91 10.71
C ILE A 211 60.28 -25.96 9.65
N LYS A 212 60.77 -25.79 8.41
CA LYS A 212 60.64 -26.82 7.36
C LYS A 212 61.34 -28.11 7.75
N GLU A 213 62.54 -28.05 8.32
CA GLU A 213 63.25 -29.23 8.80
C GLU A 213 62.56 -29.87 10.01
N GLU A 214 62.08 -29.07 10.96
CA GLU A 214 61.27 -29.57 12.09
C GLU A 214 59.96 -30.22 11.63
N TYR A 215 59.31 -29.67 10.60
CA TYR A 215 58.12 -30.26 9.99
C TYR A 215 58.44 -31.61 9.35
N LYS A 216 59.56 -31.73 8.62
CA LYS A 216 59.99 -33.01 8.05
C LYS A 216 60.26 -34.05 9.14
N LEU A 217 60.90 -33.65 10.24
CA LEU A 217 61.16 -34.53 11.38
C LEU A 217 59.86 -34.98 12.04
N PHE A 218 58.94 -34.06 12.30
CA PHE A 218 57.59 -34.34 12.78
C PHE A 218 56.85 -35.32 11.86
N ALA A 219 56.78 -35.03 10.56
CA ALA A 219 56.10 -35.85 9.56
C ALA A 219 56.69 -37.27 9.49
N GLN A 220 58.01 -37.40 9.44
CA GLN A 220 58.68 -38.70 9.47
C GLN A 220 58.38 -39.47 10.76
N LYS A 221 58.32 -38.79 11.90
CA LYS A 221 58.06 -39.43 13.19
C LYS A 221 56.63 -39.96 13.26
N VAL A 222 55.64 -39.15 12.90
CA VAL A 222 54.22 -39.55 12.87
C VAL A 222 53.98 -40.67 11.85
N THR A 223 54.56 -40.58 10.66
CA THR A 223 54.46 -41.65 9.65
C THR A 223 55.07 -42.95 10.15
N ARG A 224 56.25 -42.92 10.78
CA ARG A 224 56.86 -44.13 11.36
C ARG A 224 56.03 -44.74 12.48
N MET A 225 55.38 -43.92 13.32
CA MET A 225 54.46 -44.41 14.36
C MET A 225 53.28 -45.18 13.75
N SER A 226 52.72 -44.67 12.64
CA SER A 226 51.66 -45.35 11.90
C SER A 226 52.10 -46.66 11.23
N GLU A 227 53.41 -46.84 11.02
CA GLU A 227 54.01 -48.05 10.44
C GLU A 227 54.46 -49.07 11.50
N SER A 228 54.80 -48.64 12.72
CA SER A 228 55.42 -49.48 13.76
C SER A 228 54.45 -50.19 14.72
N GLU A 229 53.21 -49.71 14.85
CA GLU A 229 52.18 -50.35 15.67
C GLU A 229 51.10 -50.99 14.80
N SER A 230 50.75 -52.25 15.10
CA SER A 230 49.54 -52.86 14.53
C SER A 230 48.30 -52.21 15.17
N CYS A 231 47.90 -51.02 14.69
CA CYS A 231 46.61 -50.40 15.02
C CYS A 231 45.48 -51.30 14.49
N ILE A 232 44.98 -52.20 15.33
CA ILE A 232 43.66 -52.78 15.16
C ILE A 232 42.74 -51.91 16.02
N PRO A 233 41.78 -51.16 15.42
CA PRO A 233 40.80 -50.41 16.19
C PRO A 233 40.11 -51.35 17.18
N ASN A 234 40.21 -51.08 18.47
CA ASN A 234 39.54 -51.90 19.47
C ASN A 234 38.14 -51.33 19.68
N LYS A 235 37.10 -52.02 19.18
CA LYS A 235 35.72 -51.55 19.31
C LYS A 235 35.22 -51.43 20.76
N ASP A 236 35.87 -52.13 21.70
CA ASP A 236 35.57 -52.09 23.13
C ASP A 236 36.72 -51.40 23.88
N HIS A 237 36.71 -50.07 23.90
CA HIS A 237 37.61 -49.27 24.74
C HIS A 237 36.80 -48.31 25.62
N SER A 238 37.31 -48.00 26.81
CA SER A 238 36.74 -46.92 27.63
C SER A 238 37.01 -45.56 26.99
N ALA A 239 36.18 -44.55 27.24
CA ALA A 239 36.44 -43.18 26.80
C ALA A 239 37.78 -42.68 27.36
N ILE A 240 38.65 -42.19 26.47
CA ILE A 240 39.95 -41.58 26.81
C ILE A 240 39.82 -40.08 26.58
N VAL A 241 40.08 -39.29 27.63
CA VAL A 241 40.10 -37.82 27.56
C VAL A 241 41.44 -37.37 28.12
N GLU A 242 42.26 -36.69 27.31
CA GLU A 242 43.56 -36.14 27.71
C GLU A 242 43.45 -34.61 27.80
N LYS A 243 43.42 -34.06 29.03
CA LYS A 243 43.41 -32.62 29.33
C LYS A 243 43.91 -32.37 30.76
N ASP A 244 44.57 -31.23 31.00
CA ASP A 244 44.88 -30.73 32.34
C ASP A 244 43.58 -30.17 33.00
N LEU A 245 42.74 -31.05 33.56
CA LEU A 245 41.51 -30.71 34.30
C LEU A 245 41.62 -31.15 35.76
N PHE A 246 40.81 -30.57 36.66
CA PHE A 246 40.60 -31.11 38.01
C PHE A 246 39.98 -32.52 37.93
N ASP A 247 40.35 -33.41 38.86
CA ASP A 247 39.99 -34.85 38.84
C ASP A 247 38.49 -35.11 38.68
N GLU A 248 37.62 -34.30 39.29
CA GLU A 248 36.16 -34.43 39.19
C GLU A 248 35.63 -34.13 37.78
N SER A 249 36.11 -33.07 37.13
CA SER A 249 35.68 -32.70 35.76
C SER A 249 36.17 -33.69 34.70
N LEU A 250 37.30 -34.36 34.94
CA LEU A 250 37.82 -35.39 34.04
C LEU A 250 36.96 -36.66 34.06
N GLN A 251 36.44 -37.04 35.23
CA GLN A 251 35.52 -38.19 35.34
C GLN A 251 34.18 -37.92 34.65
N GLU A 252 33.63 -36.73 34.83
CA GLU A 252 32.38 -36.31 34.16
C GLU A 252 32.56 -36.27 32.64
N ALA A 253 33.66 -35.72 32.14
CA ALA A 253 33.96 -35.70 30.70
C ALA A 253 34.06 -37.11 30.09
N LYS A 254 34.67 -38.07 30.81
CA LYS A 254 34.74 -39.47 30.37
C LYS A 254 33.36 -40.14 30.36
N HIS A 255 32.50 -39.81 31.31
CA HIS A 255 31.11 -40.30 31.32
C HIS A 255 30.32 -39.75 30.12
N LEU A 256 30.42 -38.45 29.86
CA LEU A 256 29.74 -37.78 28.74
C LEU A 256 30.22 -38.27 27.36
N ALA A 257 31.50 -38.62 27.22
CA ALA A 257 32.08 -39.13 25.98
C ALA A 257 31.82 -40.63 25.74
N SER A 258 31.18 -41.34 26.68
CA SER A 258 30.90 -42.77 26.52
C SER A 258 29.71 -43.00 25.57
N CYS A 259 29.78 -44.06 24.76
CA CYS A 259 28.68 -44.45 23.88
C CYS A 259 27.36 -44.74 24.64
N ALA A 260 27.47 -45.24 25.88
CA ALA A 260 26.32 -45.49 26.74
C ALA A 260 25.55 -44.21 27.10
N TYR A 261 26.21 -43.05 27.13
CA TYR A 261 25.55 -41.79 27.48
C TYR A 261 24.46 -41.41 26.48
N GLU A 262 24.66 -41.65 25.18
CA GLU A 262 23.66 -41.32 24.16
C GLU A 262 22.48 -42.29 24.16
N ASP A 263 22.73 -43.56 24.47
CA ASP A 263 21.72 -44.62 24.59
C ASP A 263 20.88 -44.50 25.87
N ASP A 264 21.51 -44.11 26.98
CA ASP A 264 20.89 -43.99 28.30
C ASP A 264 20.16 -42.64 28.49
N THR A 265 20.37 -41.69 27.57
CA THR A 265 19.77 -40.36 27.67
C THR A 265 18.93 -40.01 26.45
N LYS A 266 18.23 -38.89 26.55
CA LYS A 266 17.54 -38.30 25.41
C LYS A 266 18.50 -37.67 24.40
N TRP A 267 19.81 -37.71 24.61
CA TRP A 267 20.78 -37.02 23.77
C TRP A 267 20.69 -37.55 22.33
N GLY A 268 20.91 -38.84 22.09
CA GLY A 268 20.89 -39.40 20.73
C GLY A 268 19.58 -39.24 19.93
N ASN A 269 18.45 -39.08 20.62
CA ASN A 269 17.12 -38.96 19.99
C ASN A 269 16.58 -37.51 19.93
N GLU A 270 16.93 -36.66 20.89
CA GLU A 270 16.31 -35.35 21.07
C GLU A 270 17.27 -34.15 20.93
N VAL A 271 18.58 -34.32 21.22
CA VAL A 271 19.58 -33.24 21.42
C VAL A 271 20.87 -33.52 20.61
N GLY A 272 21.40 -32.54 19.87
CA GLY A 272 22.61 -32.76 19.06
C GLY A 272 22.32 -33.36 17.67
N PHE A 273 23.33 -33.99 17.07
CA PHE A 273 23.24 -34.66 15.77
C PHE A 273 22.46 -35.99 15.94
N ARG A 274 21.45 -36.23 15.09
CA ARG A 274 20.52 -37.35 15.27
C ARG A 274 20.83 -38.50 14.32
N TYR A 275 21.07 -39.68 14.89
CA TYR A 275 21.38 -40.90 14.14
C TYR A 275 20.13 -41.77 13.92
N PHE A 276 19.69 -41.90 12.66
CA PHE A 276 18.58 -42.80 12.25
C PHE A 276 18.62 -43.25 10.78
N SER A 277 19.55 -42.71 9.98
CA SER A 277 19.64 -42.92 8.53
C SER A 277 21.07 -42.63 8.08
N VAL A 278 21.56 -43.24 7.00
CA VAL A 278 22.87 -42.92 6.37
C VAL A 278 22.97 -41.45 5.85
N THR A 279 21.91 -40.65 6.05
CA THR A 279 21.78 -39.23 5.69
C THR A 279 21.45 -38.37 6.91
N GLU A 280 22.14 -38.62 8.02
CA GLU A 280 21.94 -37.96 9.33
C GLU A 280 21.95 -36.42 9.23
N ASP A 281 22.82 -35.87 8.37
CA ASP A 281 22.90 -34.44 8.10
C ASP A 281 21.58 -33.87 7.56
N PHE A 282 20.93 -34.59 6.65
CA PHE A 282 19.69 -34.14 6.02
C PHE A 282 18.53 -34.18 7.01
N TYR A 283 18.44 -35.24 7.81
CA TYR A 283 17.42 -35.39 8.84
C TYR A 283 17.59 -34.36 9.96
N THR A 284 18.82 -34.20 10.45
CA THR A 284 19.19 -33.19 11.44
C THR A 284 18.90 -31.78 10.91
N SER A 285 19.19 -31.50 9.64
CA SER A 285 18.89 -30.22 8.99
C SER A 285 17.38 -29.94 8.91
N ILE A 286 16.56 -30.89 8.44
CA ILE A 286 15.11 -30.74 8.39
C ILE A 286 14.54 -30.47 9.78
N HIS A 287 14.92 -31.28 10.76
CA HIS A 287 14.40 -31.15 12.12
C HIS A 287 14.81 -29.82 12.77
N THR A 288 16.06 -29.41 12.58
CA THR A 288 16.55 -28.11 13.05
C THR A 288 15.76 -26.98 12.39
N HIS A 289 15.52 -27.06 11.08
CA HIS A 289 14.68 -26.09 10.38
C HIS A 289 13.21 -26.11 10.81
N CYS A 290 12.64 -27.26 11.14
CA CYS A 290 11.26 -27.39 11.62
C CYS A 290 11.08 -26.87 13.06
N LYS A 291 11.99 -27.23 13.98
CA LYS A 291 12.04 -26.65 15.34
C LYS A 291 12.33 -25.16 15.28
N HIS A 292 13.21 -24.72 14.37
CA HIS A 292 13.50 -23.31 14.16
C HIS A 292 12.37 -22.58 13.44
N TRP A 293 11.46 -23.24 12.70
CA TRP A 293 10.25 -22.60 12.19
C TRP A 293 9.22 -22.37 13.31
N ILE A 294 9.07 -23.32 14.23
CA ILE A 294 8.24 -23.17 15.43
C ILE A 294 8.87 -22.14 16.37
N SER A 295 10.18 -22.20 16.59
CA SER A 295 10.93 -21.22 17.37
C SER A 295 11.00 -19.89 16.67
N ILE A 296 11.12 -19.74 15.35
CA ILE A 296 10.98 -18.45 14.65
C ILE A 296 9.56 -17.93 14.84
N ILE A 297 8.52 -18.74 14.90
CA ILE A 297 7.18 -18.23 15.26
C ILE A 297 7.19 -17.72 16.71
N THR A 298 7.82 -18.43 17.65
CA THR A 298 7.94 -18.07 19.08
C THR A 298 8.97 -16.97 19.38
N MET A 299 9.98 -16.81 18.54
CA MET A 299 11.13 -15.92 18.63
C MET A 299 10.92 -14.70 17.74
N THR A 300 10.08 -14.76 16.70
CA THR A 300 9.42 -13.55 16.16
C THR A 300 8.46 -12.99 17.20
N LEU A 301 7.86 -13.84 18.05
CA LEU A 301 7.10 -13.40 19.23
C LEU A 301 8.01 -12.88 20.38
N GLN A 302 9.25 -13.38 20.56
CA GLN A 302 10.19 -12.92 21.62
C GLN A 302 11.20 -11.83 21.19
N ILE A 303 11.63 -11.74 19.93
CA ILE A 303 12.45 -10.63 19.39
C ILE A 303 11.60 -9.35 19.30
N MET A 304 10.27 -9.47 19.22
CA MET A 304 9.35 -8.36 19.49
C MET A 304 9.38 -7.86 20.95
N ASN A 305 10.07 -8.55 21.87
CA ASN A 305 10.16 -8.20 23.29
C ASN A 305 11.53 -7.66 23.74
N SER A 306 12.50 -7.44 22.85
CA SER A 306 13.74 -6.73 23.22
C SER A 306 13.87 -5.41 22.45
N SER A 307 13.69 -4.31 23.20
CA SER A 307 13.74 -2.88 22.84
C SER A 307 12.49 -2.29 22.14
N SER A 308 11.57 -1.77 22.97
CA SER A 308 10.31 -1.06 22.65
C SER A 308 9.24 -1.86 21.89
N HIS A 309 8.04 -1.96 22.46
CA HIS A 309 6.89 -2.52 21.77
C HIS A 309 6.58 -1.70 20.50
N PRO A 310 6.23 -2.33 19.36
CA PRO A 310 5.97 -1.59 18.12
C PRO A 310 4.75 -0.67 18.28
N LEU A 311 4.85 0.55 17.75
CA LEU A 311 3.75 1.53 17.75
C LEU A 311 2.61 1.14 16.82
N HIS A 312 2.87 0.28 15.84
CA HIS A 312 1.85 -0.26 14.95
C HIS A 312 2.20 -1.66 14.44
N LEU A 313 1.21 -2.40 13.95
CA LEU A 313 1.37 -3.68 13.25
C LEU A 313 0.75 -3.63 11.85
N CYS A 314 1.36 -4.34 10.91
CA CYS A 314 0.87 -4.50 9.54
C CYS A 314 0.48 -5.96 9.29
N HIS A 315 -0.79 -6.19 8.96
CA HIS A 315 -1.39 -7.49 8.78
C HIS A 315 -1.64 -7.75 7.30
N LEU A 316 -0.99 -8.78 6.76
CA LEU A 316 -1.21 -9.23 5.39
C LEU A 316 -2.46 -10.11 5.31
N LYS A 317 -3.42 -9.76 4.44
CA LYS A 317 -4.60 -10.61 4.17
C LYS A 317 -4.22 -11.80 3.28
N LYS A 318 -3.58 -12.83 3.86
CA LYS A 318 -2.98 -13.97 3.15
C LYS A 318 -3.97 -14.73 2.26
N SER A 319 -5.14 -15.09 2.78
CA SER A 319 -6.17 -15.81 2.02
C SER A 319 -6.67 -14.99 0.83
N THR A 320 -7.00 -13.72 1.06
CA THR A 320 -7.42 -12.79 0.01
C THR A 320 -6.36 -12.64 -1.08
N LEU A 321 -5.10 -12.50 -0.69
CA LEU A 321 -3.96 -12.40 -1.61
C LEU A 321 -3.87 -13.63 -2.52
N ILE A 322 -3.96 -14.85 -1.99
CA ILE A 322 -3.83 -16.08 -2.77
C ILE A 322 -4.96 -16.17 -3.80
N ILE A 323 -6.21 -15.98 -3.35
CA ILE A 323 -7.38 -16.07 -4.24
C ILE A 323 -7.32 -14.99 -5.32
N ASN A 324 -6.94 -13.76 -4.97
CA ASN A 324 -6.81 -12.68 -5.93
C ASN A 324 -5.77 -12.98 -7.01
N ARG A 325 -4.62 -13.54 -6.64
CA ARG A 325 -3.57 -13.90 -7.60
C ARG A 325 -3.99 -15.04 -8.53
N LEU A 326 -4.73 -16.02 -8.01
CA LEU A 326 -5.31 -17.07 -8.84
C LEU A 326 -6.36 -16.50 -9.81
N TYR A 327 -7.24 -15.63 -9.33
CA TYR A 327 -8.20 -14.92 -10.17
C TYR A 327 -7.49 -14.13 -11.28
N ILE A 328 -6.47 -13.34 -10.94
CA ILE A 328 -5.66 -12.59 -11.91
C ILE A 328 -5.09 -13.53 -12.98
N LEU A 329 -4.50 -14.66 -12.58
CA LEU A 329 -3.91 -15.62 -13.52
C LEU A 329 -4.95 -16.20 -14.49
N PHE A 330 -6.02 -16.80 -13.97
CA PHE A 330 -7.02 -17.48 -14.81
C PHE A 330 -7.84 -16.51 -15.65
N HIS A 331 -8.19 -15.35 -15.09
CA HIS A 331 -8.93 -14.33 -15.82
C HIS A 331 -8.08 -13.68 -16.91
N SER A 332 -6.76 -13.50 -16.69
CA SER A 332 -5.85 -13.05 -17.76
C SER A 332 -5.81 -14.04 -18.93
N ILE A 333 -5.78 -15.34 -18.65
CA ILE A 333 -5.83 -16.38 -19.71
C ILE A 333 -7.14 -16.26 -20.49
N ALA A 334 -8.29 -16.10 -19.81
CA ALA A 334 -9.58 -15.94 -20.48
C ALA A 334 -9.64 -14.67 -21.36
N ILE A 335 -9.10 -13.54 -20.89
CA ILE A 335 -8.98 -12.30 -21.68
C ILE A 335 -8.10 -12.54 -22.92
N LEU A 336 -6.96 -13.22 -22.80
CA LEU A 336 -6.09 -13.52 -23.95
C LEU A 336 -6.80 -14.38 -25.00
N ILE A 337 -7.59 -15.37 -24.57
CA ILE A 337 -8.40 -16.21 -25.48
C ILE A 337 -9.49 -15.38 -26.15
N LEU A 338 -10.13 -14.45 -25.43
CA LEU A 338 -11.13 -13.53 -25.98
C LEU A 338 -10.51 -12.60 -27.02
N ILE A 339 -9.33 -12.02 -26.75
CA ILE A 339 -8.58 -11.18 -27.71
C ILE A 339 -8.22 -12.00 -28.95
N PHE A 340 -7.73 -13.24 -28.78
CA PHE A 340 -7.44 -14.14 -29.89
C PHE A 340 -8.68 -14.40 -30.75
N PHE A 341 -9.83 -14.69 -30.12
CA PHE A 341 -11.10 -14.86 -30.83
C PHE A 341 -11.48 -13.61 -31.64
N ARG A 342 -11.35 -12.41 -31.07
CA ARG A 342 -11.66 -11.14 -31.75
C ARG A 342 -10.77 -10.89 -32.94
N ILE A 343 -9.46 -11.06 -32.77
CA ILE A 343 -8.49 -10.90 -33.86
C ILE A 343 -8.79 -11.90 -34.98
N SER A 344 -9.01 -13.18 -34.63
CA SER A 344 -9.36 -14.21 -35.62
C SER A 344 -10.65 -13.87 -36.36
N SER A 345 -11.71 -13.47 -35.64
CA SER A 345 -13.00 -13.09 -36.24
C SER A 345 -12.86 -11.90 -37.18
N ILE A 346 -12.10 -10.87 -36.79
CA ILE A 346 -11.86 -9.68 -37.62
C ILE A 346 -11.05 -10.03 -38.87
N LEU A 347 -10.02 -10.86 -38.75
CA LEU A 347 -9.23 -11.33 -39.90
C LEU A 347 -10.05 -12.16 -40.89
N THR A 348 -10.98 -12.99 -40.40
CA THR A 348 -11.92 -13.71 -41.28
C THR A 348 -12.84 -12.73 -42.01
N LEU A 349 -13.34 -11.71 -41.31
CA LEU A 349 -14.20 -10.67 -41.90
C LEU A 349 -13.51 -9.88 -43.01
N PHE A 350 -12.23 -9.53 -42.85
CA PHE A 350 -11.46 -8.87 -43.91
C PHE A 350 -11.39 -9.68 -45.22
N HIS A 351 -11.42 -11.01 -45.13
CA HIS A 351 -11.41 -11.89 -46.31
C HIS A 351 -12.82 -12.16 -46.86
N SER A 352 -13.88 -11.99 -46.06
CA SER A 352 -15.27 -12.18 -46.47
C SER A 352 -15.97 -10.85 -46.79
N LYS A 353 -16.27 -10.57 -48.06
CA LYS A 353 -16.89 -9.30 -48.51
C LYS A 353 -18.34 -9.04 -48.05
N ASN A 354 -18.94 -9.91 -47.22
CA ASN A 354 -20.39 -9.96 -47.01
C ASN A 354 -20.88 -9.59 -45.60
N GLN A 355 -20.01 -9.16 -44.67
CA GLN A 355 -20.40 -8.78 -43.31
C GLN A 355 -19.80 -7.43 -42.89
N PRO A 356 -20.54 -6.60 -42.12
CA PRO A 356 -20.09 -5.26 -41.73
C PRO A 356 -18.99 -5.34 -40.68
N LEU A 357 -17.91 -4.59 -40.92
CA LEU A 357 -16.68 -4.68 -40.13
C LEU A 357 -16.70 -3.75 -38.91
N ILE A 358 -17.33 -2.58 -39.03
CA ILE A 358 -17.31 -1.53 -38.01
C ILE A 358 -17.88 -2.02 -36.66
N PRO A 359 -19.01 -2.75 -36.59
CA PRO A 359 -19.54 -3.26 -35.32
C PRO A 359 -18.54 -4.16 -34.56
N HIS A 360 -17.81 -5.02 -35.28
CA HIS A 360 -16.82 -5.90 -34.69
C HIS A 360 -15.59 -5.13 -34.18
N LEU A 361 -15.13 -4.12 -34.92
CA LEU A 361 -14.03 -3.25 -34.50
C LEU A 361 -14.39 -2.45 -33.24
N LEU A 362 -15.58 -1.85 -33.19
CA LEU A 362 -16.01 -1.07 -32.04
C LEU A 362 -16.13 -1.93 -30.78
N ILE A 363 -16.73 -3.11 -30.88
CA ILE A 363 -16.81 -4.05 -29.75
C ILE A 363 -15.41 -4.46 -29.29
N PHE A 364 -14.49 -4.71 -30.21
CA PHE A 364 -13.12 -5.04 -29.86
C PHE A 364 -12.40 -3.88 -29.15
N ILE A 365 -12.57 -2.64 -29.61
CA ILE A 365 -12.05 -1.44 -28.91
C ILE A 365 -12.61 -1.38 -27.49
N SER A 366 -13.92 -1.57 -27.33
CA SER A 366 -14.57 -1.58 -26.02
C SER A 366 -13.97 -2.63 -25.08
N GLU A 367 -13.80 -3.87 -25.56
CA GLU A 367 -13.23 -4.97 -24.79
C GLU A 367 -11.75 -4.75 -24.46
N LEU A 368 -10.97 -4.15 -25.37
CA LEU A 368 -9.57 -3.78 -25.12
C LEU A 368 -9.46 -2.70 -24.05
N THR A 369 -10.29 -1.65 -24.11
CA THR A 369 -10.32 -0.59 -23.09
C THR A 369 -10.69 -1.15 -21.71
N LEU A 370 -11.71 -2.01 -21.62
CA LEU A 370 -12.07 -2.65 -20.34
C LEU A 370 -10.98 -3.62 -19.87
N SER A 371 -10.34 -4.37 -20.76
CA SER A 371 -9.24 -5.29 -20.42
C SER A 371 -8.02 -4.53 -19.90
N PHE A 372 -7.73 -3.37 -20.49
CA PHE A 372 -6.67 -2.47 -20.04
C PHE A 372 -6.95 -1.91 -18.64
N LEU A 373 -8.16 -1.38 -18.41
CA LEU A 373 -8.56 -0.91 -17.08
C LEU A 373 -8.56 -2.06 -16.06
N TRP A 374 -9.07 -3.23 -16.43
CA TRP A 374 -9.02 -4.41 -15.57
C TRP A 374 -7.58 -4.77 -15.21
N PHE A 375 -6.66 -4.80 -16.18
CA PHE A 375 -5.25 -5.12 -15.94
C PHE A 375 -4.60 -4.16 -14.94
N LEU A 376 -4.79 -2.85 -15.11
CA LEU A 376 -4.25 -1.86 -14.18
C LEU A 376 -4.81 -2.04 -12.76
N ASN A 377 -6.12 -2.30 -12.65
CA ASN A 377 -6.81 -2.51 -11.38
C ASN A 377 -6.25 -3.69 -10.57
N GLN A 378 -5.70 -4.72 -11.23
CA GLN A 378 -5.17 -5.91 -10.55
C GLN A 378 -4.03 -5.58 -9.57
N SER A 379 -3.38 -4.43 -9.74
CA SER A 379 -2.34 -3.93 -8.85
C SER A 379 -2.83 -3.73 -7.41
N TYR A 380 -4.07 -3.27 -7.22
CA TYR A 380 -4.69 -3.16 -5.90
C TYR A 380 -4.90 -4.54 -5.24
N TYR A 381 -5.19 -5.57 -6.02
CA TYR A 381 -5.47 -6.89 -5.48
C TYR A 381 -4.20 -7.70 -5.17
N TRP A 382 -3.02 -7.20 -5.52
CA TRP A 382 -1.75 -7.94 -5.47
C TRP A 382 -1.23 -8.22 -4.06
N ARG A 383 -1.43 -7.27 -3.14
CA ARG A 383 -0.95 -7.35 -1.75
C ARG A 383 -1.81 -6.53 -0.78
N PRO A 384 -3.07 -6.92 -0.51
CA PRO A 384 -3.91 -6.21 0.45
C PRO A 384 -3.39 -6.35 1.89
N VAL A 385 -3.23 -5.23 2.60
CA VAL A 385 -2.82 -5.18 4.01
C VAL A 385 -3.79 -4.34 4.84
N THR A 386 -3.81 -4.57 6.16
CA THR A 386 -4.49 -3.74 7.16
C THR A 386 -3.52 -3.41 8.28
N ARG A 387 -3.73 -2.32 9.00
CA ARG A 387 -2.83 -1.87 10.07
C ARG A 387 -3.59 -1.66 11.37
N THR A 388 -2.87 -1.87 12.47
CA THR A 388 -3.34 -1.63 13.84
C THR A 388 -2.36 -0.68 14.50
N ALA A 389 -2.83 0.42 15.07
CA ALA A 389 -2.02 1.39 15.82
C ALA A 389 -2.20 1.18 17.33
N PHE A 390 -1.18 1.50 18.12
CA PHE A 390 -1.17 1.37 19.59
C PHE A 390 -0.86 2.73 20.25
N PRO A 391 -1.81 3.68 20.28
CA PRO A 391 -1.63 5.01 20.88
C PRO A 391 -1.11 4.99 22.32
N GLU A 392 -1.40 3.94 23.08
CA GLU A 392 -0.95 3.73 24.46
C GLU A 392 0.56 3.51 24.59
N ARG A 393 1.28 3.25 23.48
CA ARG A 393 2.73 3.06 23.44
C ARG A 393 3.49 4.30 22.99
N LEU A 394 2.77 5.38 22.68
CA LEU A 394 3.40 6.66 22.35
C LEU A 394 4.16 7.23 23.56
N PRO A 395 5.15 8.09 23.30
CA PRO A 395 5.83 8.80 24.38
C PRO A 395 4.85 9.73 25.12
N GLU A 396 5.31 10.24 26.27
CA GLU A 396 4.55 11.19 27.08
C GLU A 396 4.16 12.45 26.29
N ASP A 397 3.11 13.13 26.77
CA ASP A 397 2.48 14.25 26.08
C ASP A 397 3.44 15.42 25.79
N ASP A 398 4.45 15.62 26.65
CA ASP A 398 5.51 16.61 26.51
C ASP A 398 6.50 16.30 25.37
N GLN A 399 6.60 15.04 24.94
CA GLN A 399 7.46 14.58 23.84
C GLN A 399 6.74 14.50 22.49
N LEU A 400 5.40 14.57 22.47
CA LEU A 400 4.62 14.56 21.23
C LEU A 400 4.90 15.80 20.36
N PRO A 401 4.89 15.71 19.02
CA PRO A 401 5.09 16.86 18.14
C PRO A 401 3.83 17.74 18.03
N PRO A 402 3.93 19.04 17.71
CA PRO A 402 2.75 19.85 17.42
C PRO A 402 2.03 19.43 16.12
N ILE A 403 0.73 19.73 16.05
CA ILE A 403 -0.16 19.44 14.92
C ILE A 403 -1.00 20.69 14.58
N ASP A 404 -1.00 21.07 13.32
CA ASP A 404 -1.94 22.06 12.77
C ASP A 404 -3.16 21.35 12.15
N VAL A 405 -4.37 21.85 12.36
CA VAL A 405 -5.59 21.34 11.70
C VAL A 405 -6.05 22.38 10.69
N PHE A 406 -6.14 22.01 9.42
CA PHE A 406 -6.59 22.87 8.33
C PHE A 406 -7.99 22.47 7.90
N ILE A 407 -8.93 23.41 8.01
CA ILE A 407 -10.31 23.28 7.56
C ILE A 407 -10.54 24.34 6.48
N CYS A 408 -11.08 23.96 5.32
CA CYS A 408 -11.39 24.90 4.26
C CYS A 408 -12.91 24.97 4.05
N THR A 409 -13.45 26.18 3.95
CA THR A 409 -14.84 26.44 3.53
C THR A 409 -14.88 27.41 2.36
N ALA A 410 -15.80 27.18 1.42
CA ALA A 410 -15.87 27.89 0.15
C ALA A 410 -16.95 28.97 0.09
N ASP A 411 -18.15 28.73 0.65
CA ASP A 411 -19.28 29.66 0.62
C ASP A 411 -20.29 29.27 1.73
N PRO A 412 -20.64 30.17 2.67
CA PRO A 412 -21.56 29.87 3.77
C PRO A 412 -22.99 29.52 3.32
N ARG A 413 -23.37 29.83 2.07
CA ARG A 413 -24.68 29.43 1.51
C ARG A 413 -24.71 27.97 1.08
N ALA A 414 -23.59 27.48 0.53
CA ALA A 414 -23.46 26.09 0.13
C ALA A 414 -23.03 25.23 1.33
N GLU A 415 -22.29 25.81 2.28
CA GLU A 415 -21.70 25.15 3.44
C GLU A 415 -22.10 25.91 4.73
N PRO A 416 -23.25 25.59 5.33
CA PRO A 416 -23.81 26.37 6.44
C PRO A 416 -22.83 26.56 7.61
N PRO A 417 -22.67 27.79 8.15
CA PRO A 417 -21.68 28.09 9.19
C PRO A 417 -21.76 27.18 10.42
N LEU A 418 -22.96 26.78 10.85
CA LEU A 418 -23.12 25.88 11.99
C LEU A 418 -22.41 24.53 11.77
N GLY A 419 -22.56 23.93 10.59
CA GLY A 419 -21.88 22.69 10.23
C GLY A 419 -20.36 22.85 10.24
N VAL A 420 -19.85 23.94 9.66
CA VAL A 420 -18.43 24.28 9.67
C VAL A 420 -17.91 24.43 11.11
N MET A 421 -18.66 25.12 11.97
CA MET A 421 -18.25 25.34 13.37
C MET A 421 -18.28 24.05 14.20
N ASN A 422 -19.21 23.12 13.94
CA ASN A 422 -19.18 21.80 14.57
C ASN A 422 -17.88 21.05 14.23
N THR A 423 -17.43 21.12 12.98
CA THR A 423 -16.13 20.56 12.55
C THR A 423 -14.97 21.24 13.29
N VAL A 424 -14.94 22.58 13.35
CA VAL A 424 -13.93 23.36 14.10
C VAL A 424 -13.89 22.96 15.58
N ILE A 425 -15.03 22.93 16.26
CA ILE A 425 -15.14 22.58 17.68
C ILE A 425 -14.68 21.12 17.92
N SER A 426 -15.06 20.19 17.03
CA SER A 426 -14.62 18.80 17.13
C SER A 426 -13.11 18.65 16.94
N ALA A 427 -12.49 19.46 16.07
CA ALA A 427 -11.04 19.48 15.90
C ALA A 427 -10.32 19.98 17.16
N MET A 428 -10.84 21.03 17.80
CA MET A 428 -10.32 21.53 19.09
C MET A 428 -10.47 20.52 20.24
N ALA A 429 -11.38 19.56 20.13
CA ALA A 429 -11.66 18.55 21.14
C ALA A 429 -10.87 17.23 20.95
N LEU A 430 -9.94 17.16 19.98
CA LEU A 430 -9.07 16.00 19.80
C LEU A 430 -8.26 15.68 21.07
N ASN A 431 -8.01 14.40 21.32
CA ASN A 431 -7.22 13.93 22.46
C ASN A 431 -5.72 14.13 22.19
N TYR A 432 -5.27 15.38 22.32
CA TYR A 432 -3.89 15.80 22.12
C TYR A 432 -3.52 16.93 23.09
N PRO A 433 -2.23 17.15 23.39
CA PRO A 433 -1.81 18.26 24.26
C PRO A 433 -2.26 19.61 23.68
N VAL A 434 -2.88 20.45 24.50
CA VAL A 434 -3.57 21.68 24.05
C VAL A 434 -2.63 22.71 23.48
N GLU A 435 -1.44 22.83 24.06
CA GLU A 435 -0.36 23.69 23.60
C GLU A 435 0.32 23.19 22.31
N LYS A 436 -0.03 21.98 21.86
CA LYS A 436 0.50 21.34 20.65
C LYS A 436 -0.52 21.19 19.55
N LEU A 437 -1.74 21.68 19.75
CA LEU A 437 -2.82 21.61 18.78
C LEU A 437 -3.23 23.03 18.38
N SER A 438 -3.20 23.32 17.08
CA SER A 438 -3.66 24.59 16.52
C SER A 438 -4.67 24.33 15.41
N VAL A 439 -5.80 25.04 15.39
CA VAL A 439 -6.88 24.86 14.42
C VAL A 439 -7.00 26.11 13.56
N TYR A 440 -6.94 25.92 12.24
CA TYR A 440 -7.02 26.96 11.22
C TYR A 440 -8.26 26.74 10.36
N LEU A 441 -9.08 27.78 10.21
CA LEU A 441 -10.18 27.82 9.25
C LEU A 441 -9.81 28.77 8.12
N SER A 442 -9.77 28.26 6.88
CA SER A 442 -9.69 29.09 5.68
C SER A 442 -11.10 29.34 5.14
N ASP A 443 -11.53 30.61 5.13
CA ASP A 443 -12.75 31.06 4.45
C ASP A 443 -12.41 31.64 3.08
N ASP A 444 -12.77 30.91 2.04
CA ASP A 444 -12.54 31.30 0.65
C ASP A 444 -13.56 32.33 0.15
N ALA A 445 -14.73 32.50 0.78
CA ALA A 445 -15.68 33.57 0.42
C ALA A 445 -15.37 34.89 1.13
N GLY A 446 -14.65 34.83 2.25
CA GLY A 446 -14.29 35.99 3.05
C GLY A 446 -15.52 36.66 3.69
N CYS A 447 -16.52 35.87 4.07
CA CYS A 447 -17.78 36.38 4.58
C CYS A 447 -17.67 36.76 6.06
N PRO A 448 -18.16 37.95 6.49
CA PRO A 448 -18.17 38.34 7.90
C PRO A 448 -18.86 37.32 8.80
N VAL A 449 -20.00 36.76 8.35
CA VAL A 449 -20.76 35.75 9.10
C VAL A 449 -19.93 34.52 9.50
N THR A 450 -18.99 34.07 8.67
CA THR A 450 -18.14 32.91 8.98
C THR A 450 -17.19 33.24 10.13
N LEU A 451 -16.57 34.42 10.08
CA LEU A 451 -15.66 34.90 11.12
C LEU A 451 -16.40 35.11 12.45
N GLU A 452 -17.59 35.70 12.42
CA GLU A 452 -18.38 35.90 13.63
C GLU A 452 -18.88 34.57 14.21
N ALA A 453 -19.32 33.63 13.35
CA ALA A 453 -19.67 32.27 13.78
C ALA A 453 -18.48 31.57 14.46
N MET A 454 -17.25 31.79 13.98
CA MET A 454 -16.02 31.24 14.58
C MET A 454 -15.72 31.84 15.96
N ARG A 455 -15.98 33.14 16.17
CA ARG A 455 -15.89 33.78 17.49
C ARG A 455 -16.90 33.20 18.48
N GLU A 456 -18.12 32.92 18.03
CA GLU A 456 -19.13 32.23 18.86
C GLU A 456 -18.76 30.77 19.12
N ALA A 457 -18.18 30.08 18.14
CA ALA A 457 -17.69 28.72 18.29
C ALA A 457 -16.58 28.63 19.35
N LEU A 458 -15.67 29.62 19.41
CA LEU A 458 -14.65 29.69 20.47
C LEU A 458 -15.27 29.83 21.86
N LYS A 459 -16.31 30.66 22.03
CA LYS A 459 -17.02 30.82 23.31
C LYS A 459 -17.63 29.49 23.76
N PHE A 460 -18.29 28.78 22.85
CA PHE A 460 -18.84 27.47 23.15
C PHE A 460 -17.75 26.40 23.39
N ALA A 461 -16.65 26.42 22.63
CA ALA A 461 -15.54 25.48 22.77
C ALA A 461 -14.90 25.54 24.17
N LYS A 462 -14.83 26.72 24.80
CA LYS A 462 -14.37 26.90 26.19
C LYS A 462 -15.21 26.13 27.22
N LEU A 463 -16.46 25.82 26.89
CA LEU A 463 -17.34 24.99 27.70
C LEU A 463 -17.23 23.51 27.29
N TRP A 464 -17.28 23.25 25.98
CA TRP A 464 -17.33 21.91 25.39
C TRP A 464 -16.05 21.10 25.54
N VAL A 465 -14.87 21.68 25.28
CA VAL A 465 -13.59 20.95 25.32
C VAL A 465 -13.27 20.45 26.74
N PRO A 466 -13.39 21.27 27.81
CA PRO A 466 -13.23 20.77 29.18
C PRO A 466 -14.25 19.70 29.56
N PHE A 467 -15.50 19.82 29.11
CA PHE A 467 -16.54 18.81 29.33
C PHE A 467 -16.18 17.46 28.68
N CYS A 468 -15.70 17.49 27.42
CA CYS A 468 -15.24 16.30 26.73
C CYS A 468 -14.09 15.59 27.47
N LYS A 469 -13.15 16.38 28.00
CA LYS A 469 -12.00 15.86 28.76
C LYS A 469 -12.42 15.31 30.12
N LYS A 470 -13.21 16.06 30.89
CA LYS A 470 -13.69 15.69 32.24
C LYS A 470 -14.43 14.35 32.21
N TYR A 471 -15.32 14.17 31.24
CA TYR A 471 -16.19 13.00 31.17
C TYR A 471 -15.75 11.94 30.15
N GLY A 472 -14.59 12.12 29.51
CA GLY A 472 -14.06 11.16 28.56
C GLY A 472 -14.95 10.94 27.33
N VAL A 473 -15.76 11.94 26.93
CA VAL A 473 -16.72 11.86 25.82
C VAL A 473 -16.08 11.24 24.57
N LYS A 474 -16.75 10.24 23.97
CA LYS A 474 -16.30 9.57 22.74
C LYS A 474 -16.64 10.37 21.49
N THR A 475 -17.87 10.82 21.36
CA THR A 475 -18.37 11.64 20.24
C THR A 475 -18.08 13.11 20.52
N ILE A 476 -16.97 13.63 19.97
CA ILE A 476 -16.49 14.98 20.28
C ILE A 476 -17.08 16.08 19.39
N CYS A 477 -17.86 15.72 18.37
CA CYS A 477 -18.69 16.67 17.64
C CYS A 477 -19.99 16.93 18.42
N PRO A 478 -20.27 18.18 18.82
CA PRO A 478 -21.38 18.47 19.73
C PRO A 478 -22.75 18.18 19.09
N GLU A 479 -22.95 18.49 17.82
CA GLU A 479 -24.18 18.14 17.10
C GLU A 479 -24.45 16.63 17.11
N ALA A 480 -23.44 15.84 16.73
CA ALA A 480 -23.53 14.40 16.70
C ALA A 480 -23.77 13.80 18.11
N TYR A 481 -23.15 14.38 19.13
CA TYR A 481 -23.30 13.96 20.52
C TYR A 481 -24.73 14.19 21.05
N PHE A 482 -25.34 15.34 20.74
CA PHE A 482 -26.67 15.68 21.24
C PHE A 482 -27.83 15.15 20.39
N THR A 483 -27.55 14.70 19.16
CA THR A 483 -28.55 14.16 18.22
C THR A 483 -28.59 12.62 18.22
N SER A 484 -27.50 11.94 18.60
CA SER A 484 -27.48 10.47 18.70
C SER A 484 -28.18 9.99 19.98
N GLU A 485 -29.09 9.01 19.82
CA GLU A 485 -29.74 8.33 20.95
C GLU A 485 -28.85 7.21 21.55
N GLU A 486 -27.81 6.78 20.83
CA GLU A 486 -27.11 5.50 21.06
C GLU A 486 -25.75 5.58 21.79
N ASP A 487 -25.10 6.75 21.89
CA ASP A 487 -23.73 6.87 22.45
C ASP A 487 -23.73 7.42 23.91
N VAL A 488 -24.58 6.87 24.78
CA VAL A 488 -24.45 7.10 26.24
C VAL A 488 -23.45 6.08 26.78
N ASP A 489 -22.23 6.52 27.13
CA ASP A 489 -21.27 5.65 27.80
C ASP A 489 -21.86 5.11 29.11
N GLU A 490 -22.17 3.81 29.14
CA GLU A 490 -22.64 3.06 30.32
C GLU A 490 -21.69 3.20 31.53
N ALA A 491 -20.41 3.53 31.30
CA ALA A 491 -19.38 3.59 32.33
C ALA A 491 -19.44 4.81 33.27
N MET A 492 -20.28 5.82 33.00
CA MET A 492 -20.33 7.07 33.78
C MET A 492 -21.74 7.47 34.24
N VAL A 493 -22.73 6.57 34.07
CA VAL A 493 -24.16 6.85 34.30
C VAL A 493 -24.53 7.08 35.78
N ASP A 494 -23.62 6.83 36.73
CA ASP A 494 -23.96 6.81 38.16
C ASP A 494 -23.68 8.11 38.94
N SER A 495 -23.26 9.22 38.29
CA SER A 495 -23.14 10.52 38.98
C SER A 495 -24.23 11.51 38.57
N HIS A 496 -25.02 11.97 39.54
CA HIS A 496 -25.99 13.06 39.37
C HIS A 496 -25.35 14.32 38.75
N GLU A 497 -24.06 14.53 39.00
CA GLU A 497 -23.25 15.63 38.44
C GLU A 497 -23.15 15.56 36.92
N PHE A 498 -22.87 14.38 36.34
CA PHE A 498 -22.80 14.22 34.88
C PHE A 498 -24.13 14.52 34.19
N GLY A 499 -25.25 14.06 34.76
CA GLY A 499 -26.59 14.32 34.21
C GLY A 499 -26.92 15.82 34.18
N ALA A 500 -26.63 16.54 35.25
CA ALA A 500 -26.82 17.98 35.33
C ALA A 500 -25.90 18.75 34.36
N ASP A 501 -24.61 18.42 34.31
CA ASP A 501 -23.65 19.04 33.39
C ASP A 501 -24.00 18.76 31.93
N LYS A 502 -24.42 17.53 31.59
CA LYS A 502 -24.86 17.16 30.24
C LYS A 502 -26.10 17.95 29.82
N HIS A 503 -27.09 18.09 30.70
CA HIS A 503 -28.28 18.89 30.41
C HIS A 503 -27.92 20.36 30.19
N ARG A 504 -27.11 20.94 31.08
CA ARG A 504 -26.62 22.31 30.94
C ARG A 504 -25.87 22.49 29.62
N MET A 505 -24.96 21.59 29.27
CA MET A 505 -24.18 21.66 28.04
C MET A 505 -25.07 21.57 26.79
N LYS A 506 -26.15 20.76 26.84
CA LYS A 506 -27.12 20.68 25.75
C LYS A 506 -27.83 22.01 25.51
N GLU A 507 -28.20 22.72 26.58
CA GLU A 507 -28.83 24.04 26.46
C GLU A 507 -27.84 25.09 25.94
N GLU A 508 -26.59 25.09 26.41
CA GLU A 508 -25.52 25.96 25.87
C GLU A 508 -25.30 25.71 24.37
N TYR A 509 -25.29 24.44 23.94
CA TYR A 509 -25.17 24.08 22.52
C TYR A 509 -26.36 24.59 21.70
N LYS A 510 -27.60 24.45 22.20
CA LYS A 510 -28.79 24.98 21.52
C LYS A 510 -28.73 26.50 21.36
N LEU A 511 -28.28 27.22 22.38
CA LEU A 511 -28.12 28.68 22.32
C LEU A 511 -27.08 29.08 21.29
N PHE A 512 -25.93 28.41 21.29
CA PHE A 512 -24.89 28.57 20.27
C PHE A 512 -25.43 28.32 18.86
N ALA A 513 -26.09 27.17 18.64
CA ALA A 513 -26.63 26.78 17.35
C ALA A 513 -27.67 27.79 16.85
N GLN A 514 -28.62 28.19 17.69
CA GLN A 514 -29.62 29.21 17.34
C GLN A 514 -28.99 30.55 16.97
N LYS A 515 -27.94 30.96 17.69
CA LYS A 515 -27.25 32.23 17.42
C LYS A 515 -26.55 32.19 16.06
N VAL A 516 -25.77 31.15 15.78
CA VAL A 516 -25.07 30.98 14.50
C VAL A 516 -26.06 30.87 13.32
N THR A 517 -27.15 30.11 13.48
CA THR A 517 -28.19 30.01 12.44
C THR A 517 -28.84 31.36 12.16
N ARG A 518 -29.23 32.12 13.19
CA ARG A 518 -29.83 33.46 13.00
C ARG A 518 -28.89 34.43 12.29
N MET A 519 -27.60 34.41 12.63
CA MET A 519 -26.59 35.25 11.96
C MET A 519 -26.52 34.93 10.46
N SER A 520 -26.54 33.64 10.11
CA SER A 520 -26.55 33.16 8.73
C SER A 520 -27.83 33.52 7.96
N GLU A 521 -28.96 33.69 8.65
CA GLU A 521 -30.22 34.11 8.04
C GLU A 521 -30.32 35.64 7.89
N SER A 522 -29.73 36.40 8.81
CA SER A 522 -29.80 37.86 8.83
C SER A 522 -28.80 38.55 7.90
N GLU A 523 -27.64 37.95 7.66
CA GLU A 523 -26.60 38.52 6.80
C GLU A 523 -26.56 37.86 5.43
N SER A 524 -26.87 38.60 4.37
CA SER A 524 -26.66 38.11 3.01
C SER A 524 -25.17 38.15 2.68
N CYS A 525 -24.47 37.00 2.70
CA CYS A 525 -23.13 36.96 2.13
C CYS A 525 -23.17 36.91 0.59
N ILE A 526 -22.59 37.93 -0.03
CA ILE A 526 -22.23 37.92 -1.45
C ILE A 526 -20.71 37.68 -1.50
N PRO A 527 -20.24 36.52 -1.99
CA PRO A 527 -18.80 36.25 -2.09
C PRO A 527 -18.12 37.38 -2.86
N ASN A 528 -17.28 38.14 -2.17
CA ASN A 528 -16.55 39.22 -2.78
C ASN A 528 -15.34 38.59 -3.49
N LYS A 529 -15.18 38.83 -4.79
CA LYS A 529 -14.01 38.37 -5.54
C LYS A 529 -12.82 39.35 -5.46
N ASP A 530 -13.01 40.45 -4.75
CA ASP A 530 -12.04 41.53 -4.61
C ASP A 530 -11.96 41.99 -3.15
N HIS A 531 -11.12 41.34 -2.35
CA HIS A 531 -10.89 41.67 -0.95
C HIS A 531 -9.45 41.38 -0.52
N SER A 532 -8.95 42.16 0.44
CA SER A 532 -7.64 41.95 1.05
C SER A 532 -7.63 40.73 1.97
N ALA A 533 -6.43 40.22 2.26
CA ALA A 533 -6.26 39.12 3.20
C ALA A 533 -6.66 39.53 4.63
N ILE A 534 -7.35 38.62 5.32
CA ILE A 534 -7.75 38.72 6.72
C ILE A 534 -7.10 37.55 7.45
N VAL A 535 -6.34 37.85 8.51
CA VAL A 535 -5.80 36.85 9.44
C VAL A 535 -6.17 37.31 10.84
N GLU A 536 -6.87 36.47 11.58
CA GLU A 536 -7.26 36.73 12.96
C GLU A 536 -6.85 35.55 13.83
N VAL A 537 -5.94 35.81 14.79
CA VAL A 537 -5.48 34.84 15.77
C VAL A 537 -6.30 35.05 17.03
N MET A 538 -7.15 34.09 17.38
CA MET A 538 -8.03 34.17 18.54
C MET A 538 -7.32 33.54 19.75
N VAL A 539 -6.79 34.39 20.64
CA VAL A 539 -6.09 33.98 21.87
C VAL A 539 -7.03 34.13 23.07
N ASP A 540 -6.93 33.22 24.03
CA ASP A 540 -7.65 33.37 25.29
C ASP A 540 -6.96 34.39 26.21
N GLU A 541 -7.57 35.57 26.38
CA GLU A 541 -7.04 36.64 27.24
C GLU A 541 -7.13 36.32 28.75
N SER A 542 -7.81 35.24 29.15
CA SER A 542 -7.84 34.80 30.56
C SER A 542 -6.56 34.07 30.95
N ILE A 543 -5.43 34.77 30.93
CA ILE A 543 -4.09 34.30 31.36
C ILE A 543 -4.07 33.87 32.84
N HIS A 544 -5.16 34.10 33.59
CA HIS A 544 -5.32 33.71 34.99
C HIS A 544 -6.23 32.49 35.24
N ASP A 545 -6.87 31.93 34.20
CA ASP A 545 -7.74 30.76 34.36
C ASP A 545 -7.00 29.48 33.91
N GLN A 546 -6.98 28.44 34.74
CA GLN A 546 -6.17 27.23 34.56
C GLN A 546 -6.57 26.33 33.36
N ARG A 547 -7.43 26.81 32.45
CA ARG A 547 -8.02 26.04 31.34
C ARG A 547 -7.44 26.44 29.99
N LYS A 548 -6.27 25.90 29.66
CA LYS A 548 -5.61 26.11 28.35
C LYS A 548 -6.46 25.53 27.19
N MET A 549 -6.64 26.32 26.13
CA MET A 549 -7.35 25.94 24.90
C MET A 549 -6.40 25.84 23.70
N PRO A 550 -6.68 24.97 22.71
CA PRO A 550 -5.97 24.98 21.42
C PRO A 550 -6.05 26.34 20.74
N LEU A 551 -4.99 26.73 20.03
CA LEU A 551 -4.96 27.98 19.26
C LEU A 551 -5.99 27.92 18.13
N LEU A 552 -6.72 29.01 17.91
CA LEU A 552 -7.72 29.12 16.85
C LEU A 552 -7.39 30.29 15.92
N VAL A 553 -7.26 30.02 14.62
CA VAL A 553 -6.84 31.02 13.62
C VAL A 553 -7.79 31.05 12.44
N TYR A 554 -8.37 32.22 12.17
CA TYR A 554 -9.15 32.48 10.97
C TYR A 554 -8.26 33.05 9.87
N VAL A 555 -8.38 32.53 8.66
CA VAL A 555 -7.69 33.04 7.48
C VAL A 555 -8.70 33.22 6.35
N SER A 556 -8.76 34.41 5.78
CA SER A 556 -9.32 34.63 4.46
C SER A 556 -8.22 35.21 3.59
N ARG A 557 -7.79 34.45 2.58
CA ARG A 557 -6.71 34.89 1.68
C ARG A 557 -7.18 36.03 0.78
N GLU A 558 -6.25 36.85 0.32
CA GLU A 558 -6.58 37.90 -0.63
C GLU A 558 -7.10 37.31 -1.94
N LYS A 559 -8.15 37.92 -2.48
CA LYS A 559 -8.68 37.60 -3.80
C LYS A 559 -8.77 38.88 -4.63
N ARG A 560 -8.26 38.81 -5.85
CA ARG A 560 -8.38 39.86 -6.88
C ARG A 560 -8.86 39.21 -8.18
N PRO A 561 -9.75 39.86 -8.96
CA PRO A 561 -10.23 39.30 -10.23
C PRO A 561 -9.14 39.00 -11.26
N SER A 562 -7.99 39.68 -11.17
CA SER A 562 -6.84 39.51 -12.07
C SER A 562 -5.95 38.30 -11.76
N HIS A 563 -6.14 37.63 -10.62
CA HIS A 563 -5.26 36.54 -10.17
C HIS A 563 -6.01 35.21 -10.03
N PRO A 564 -5.46 34.10 -10.55
CA PRO A 564 -6.05 32.78 -10.33
C PRO A 564 -5.90 32.36 -8.87
N HIS A 565 -6.98 31.90 -8.25
CA HIS A 565 -6.98 31.52 -6.84
C HIS A 565 -6.84 30.00 -6.61
N HIS A 566 -6.85 29.16 -7.63
CA HIS A 566 -6.56 27.72 -7.51
C HIS A 566 -7.40 26.94 -6.46
N PHE A 567 -8.66 27.36 -6.23
CA PHE A 567 -9.63 26.70 -5.35
C PHE A 567 -9.02 26.24 -4.00
N LYS A 568 -9.32 25.02 -3.56
CA LYS A 568 -8.87 24.46 -2.28
C LYS A 568 -7.35 24.32 -2.18
N ALA A 569 -6.66 23.97 -3.27
CA ALA A 569 -5.21 23.85 -3.29
C ALA A 569 -4.52 25.16 -2.87
N GLY A 570 -4.98 26.29 -3.42
CA GLY A 570 -4.46 27.60 -3.06
C GLY A 570 -4.80 28.01 -1.62
N ALA A 571 -5.97 27.62 -1.12
CA ALA A 571 -6.35 27.85 0.28
C ALA A 571 -5.43 27.09 1.24
N LEU A 572 -5.18 25.80 0.97
CA LEU A 572 -4.26 24.97 1.73
C LEU A 572 -2.82 25.49 1.68
N ASN A 573 -2.36 25.99 0.54
CA ASN A 573 -1.03 26.58 0.42
C ASN A 573 -0.89 27.90 1.19
N ALA A 574 -1.93 28.75 1.16
CA ALA A 574 -1.97 29.95 1.99
C ALA A 574 -1.92 29.61 3.49
N LEU A 575 -2.73 28.62 3.93
CA LEU A 575 -2.66 28.10 5.30
C LEU A 575 -1.27 27.54 5.64
N LEU A 576 -0.64 26.80 4.71
CA LEU A 576 0.70 26.23 4.92
C LEU A 576 1.74 27.33 5.18
N ARG A 577 1.67 28.45 4.45
CA ARG A 577 2.55 29.61 4.69
C ARG A 577 2.24 30.33 5.99
N VAL A 578 0.98 30.71 6.21
CA VAL A 578 0.54 31.47 7.40
C VAL A 578 0.85 30.70 8.68
N SER A 579 0.51 29.41 8.74
CA SER A 579 0.80 28.56 9.91
C SER A 579 2.28 28.43 10.21
N SER A 580 3.18 28.60 9.22
CA SER A 580 4.63 28.51 9.44
C SER A 580 5.18 29.65 10.30
N LEU A 581 4.49 30.80 10.35
CA LEU A 581 4.85 31.92 11.23
C LEU A 581 4.18 31.86 12.60
N ILE A 582 3.01 31.21 12.69
CA ILE A 582 2.20 31.19 13.91
C ILE A 582 2.55 29.99 14.79
N SER A 583 2.34 28.76 14.32
CA SER A 583 2.53 27.52 15.11
C SER A 583 3.70 26.66 14.61
N ASN A 584 4.00 26.74 13.31
CA ASN A 584 5.05 25.98 12.60
C ASN A 584 5.06 24.48 12.92
N ALA A 585 3.89 23.84 12.96
CA ALA A 585 3.79 22.43 13.34
C ALA A 585 4.37 21.49 12.27
N PRO A 586 5.15 20.45 12.62
CA PRO A 586 5.70 19.47 11.68
C PRO A 586 4.63 18.65 10.95
N TYR A 587 3.45 18.51 11.55
CA TYR A 587 2.36 17.71 11.03
C TYR A 587 1.11 18.56 10.88
N LEU A 588 0.33 18.26 9.84
CA LEU A 588 -0.95 18.90 9.60
C LEU A 588 -2.05 17.88 9.34
N LEU A 589 -3.24 18.13 9.88
CA LEU A 589 -4.48 17.42 9.60
C LEU A 589 -5.30 18.21 8.58
N GLY A 590 -5.57 17.66 7.41
CA GLY A 590 -6.45 18.29 6.42
C GLY A 590 -7.90 17.77 6.54
N LEU A 591 -8.87 18.68 6.65
CA LEU A 591 -10.30 18.39 6.73
C LEU A 591 -11.11 19.24 5.74
N ASP A 592 -12.11 18.61 5.13
CA ASP A 592 -13.25 19.34 4.57
C ASP A 592 -14.12 19.92 5.69
N CYS A 593 -14.81 21.03 5.42
CA CYS A 593 -15.67 21.70 6.41
C CYS A 593 -16.84 20.83 6.90
N ASP A 594 -17.24 19.82 6.12
CA ASP A 594 -18.28 18.86 6.46
C ASP A 594 -17.74 17.52 7.00
N MET A 595 -16.45 17.42 7.31
CA MET A 595 -15.81 16.23 7.88
C MET A 595 -15.33 16.46 9.31
N TYR A 596 -16.22 16.24 10.28
CA TYR A 596 -15.90 16.42 11.69
C TYR A 596 -15.07 15.27 12.26
N CYS A 597 -14.30 15.56 13.31
CA CYS A 597 -13.57 14.56 14.09
C CYS A 597 -14.55 13.75 14.94
N ASN A 598 -14.69 12.45 14.65
CA ASN A 598 -15.58 11.55 15.39
C ASN A 598 -14.83 10.73 16.44
N ASN A 599 -13.63 10.22 16.13
CA ASN A 599 -12.78 9.54 17.11
C ASN A 599 -11.74 10.54 17.64
N LYS A 600 -11.81 10.86 18.95
CA LYS A 600 -10.86 11.76 19.60
C LYS A 600 -9.40 11.32 19.51
N ASN A 601 -9.13 10.03 19.30
CA ASN A 601 -7.76 9.48 19.29
C ASN A 601 -7.10 9.50 17.91
N SER A 602 -7.75 10.00 16.86
CA SER A 602 -7.21 9.96 15.49
C SER A 602 -5.82 10.57 15.35
N ALA A 603 -5.53 11.65 16.09
CA ALA A 603 -4.22 12.31 16.09
C ALA A 603 -3.13 11.40 16.66
N ARG A 604 -3.38 10.76 17.81
CA ARG A 604 -2.45 9.82 18.43
C ARG A 604 -2.27 8.57 17.56
N GLU A 605 -3.36 8.04 17.00
CA GLU A 605 -3.29 6.90 16.06
C GLU A 605 -2.41 7.23 14.84
N ALA A 606 -2.49 8.43 14.29
CA ALA A 606 -1.61 8.86 13.21
C ALA A 606 -0.15 9.00 13.65
N MET A 607 0.09 9.53 14.87
CA MET A 607 1.43 9.66 15.43
C MET A 607 2.11 8.31 15.65
N CYS A 608 1.36 7.22 15.85
CA CYS A 608 1.94 5.87 15.92
C CYS A 608 2.72 5.49 14.65
N PHE A 609 2.34 6.03 13.49
CA PHE A 609 3.04 5.81 12.23
C PHE A 609 4.13 6.85 11.98
N HIS A 610 3.86 8.13 12.28
CA HIS A 610 4.82 9.22 12.07
C HIS A 610 6.01 9.18 13.04
N LEU A 611 5.86 8.58 14.22
CA LEU A 611 6.92 8.41 15.22
C LEU A 611 7.56 7.02 15.19
N ASP A 612 7.13 6.12 14.30
CA ASP A 612 7.79 4.83 14.13
C ASP A 612 9.20 5.03 13.51
N PRO A 613 10.28 4.56 14.16
CA PRO A 613 11.65 4.77 13.68
C PRO A 613 11.93 4.18 12.29
N ASN A 614 11.22 3.12 11.89
CA ASN A 614 11.40 2.47 10.59
C ASN A 614 10.60 3.16 9.48
N LEU A 615 9.52 3.88 9.82
CA LEU A 615 8.59 4.46 8.85
C LEU A 615 8.79 5.97 8.69
N SER A 616 9.08 6.67 9.80
CA SER A 616 9.03 8.13 9.90
C SER A 616 9.78 8.85 8.79
N SER A 617 11.04 8.48 8.54
CA SER A 617 11.91 9.17 7.58
C SER A 617 11.38 9.17 6.14
N SER A 618 10.50 8.24 5.79
CA SER A 618 9.94 8.11 4.44
C SER A 618 8.43 8.37 4.37
N LEU A 619 7.75 8.54 5.51
CA LEU A 619 6.30 8.72 5.57
C LEU A 619 5.90 10.17 5.31
N ALA A 620 5.15 10.39 4.23
CA ALA A 620 4.55 11.69 3.94
C ALA A 620 3.23 11.88 4.68
N PHE A 621 2.32 10.89 4.65
CA PHE A 621 1.00 11.04 5.29
C PHE A 621 0.35 9.72 5.70
N VAL A 622 -0.53 9.82 6.69
CA VAL A 622 -1.47 8.77 7.10
C VAL A 622 -2.87 9.18 6.64
N GLN A 623 -3.46 8.41 5.73
CA GLN A 623 -4.82 8.60 5.23
C GLN A 623 -5.80 7.74 6.04
N PHE A 624 -6.87 8.36 6.51
CA PHE A 624 -8.04 7.68 7.06
C PHE A 624 -9.13 7.58 5.99
N PRO A 625 -9.97 6.53 5.98
CA PRO A 625 -11.06 6.43 5.02
C PRO A 625 -12.08 7.55 5.22
N GLN A 626 -12.64 8.08 4.12
CA GLN A 626 -13.81 8.94 4.23
C GLN A 626 -15.01 8.08 4.62
N THR A 627 -15.72 8.49 5.65
CA THR A 627 -16.94 7.83 6.12
C THR A 627 -18.01 8.85 6.41
N PHE A 628 -19.27 8.48 6.22
CA PHE A 628 -20.38 9.42 6.22
C PHE A 628 -21.45 9.01 7.23
N HIS A 629 -22.08 9.98 7.88
CA HIS A 629 -23.11 9.70 8.90
C HIS A 629 -24.53 9.58 8.32
N ASN A 630 -24.78 10.15 7.15
CA ASN A 630 -26.10 10.22 6.50
C ASN A 630 -26.33 9.14 5.42
N ILE A 631 -25.60 8.02 5.50
CA ILE A 631 -25.71 6.92 4.53
C ILE A 631 -27.07 6.22 4.68
N SER A 632 -27.76 6.01 3.56
CA SER A 632 -29.00 5.22 3.52
C SER A 632 -28.71 3.73 3.71
N LYS A 633 -29.63 3.00 4.36
CA LYS A 633 -29.62 1.52 4.34
C LYS A 633 -29.67 0.96 2.92
N HIS A 634 -30.25 1.74 1.99
CA HIS A 634 -30.29 1.49 0.56
C HIS A 634 -29.35 2.47 -0.15
N ASP A 635 -28.03 2.26 -0.04
CA ASP A 635 -27.01 3.11 -0.66
C ASP A 635 -27.00 3.02 -2.21
N ILE A 636 -28.06 3.52 -2.83
CA ILE A 636 -28.32 3.48 -4.27
C ILE A 636 -27.39 4.40 -5.07
N TYR A 637 -26.71 5.33 -4.41
CA TYR A 637 -25.77 6.26 -5.03
C TYR A 637 -24.31 5.85 -4.88
N GLU A 638 -24.04 4.76 -4.16
CA GLU A 638 -22.68 4.31 -3.85
C GLU A 638 -21.90 5.37 -3.07
N SER A 639 -22.60 6.06 -2.16
CA SER A 639 -22.06 7.16 -1.37
C SER A 639 -20.97 6.71 -0.40
N GLN A 640 -20.95 5.43 0.01
CA GLN A 640 -19.88 4.88 0.85
C GLN A 640 -18.51 4.85 0.19
N LEU A 641 -18.43 4.86 -1.15
CA LEU A 641 -17.17 4.62 -1.88
C LEU A 641 -16.48 3.33 -1.40
N ARG A 642 -17.28 2.26 -1.18
CA ARG A 642 -16.88 1.05 -0.45
C ARG A 642 -15.68 0.39 -1.11
N CYS A 643 -15.74 0.21 -2.43
CA CYS A 643 -14.65 -0.39 -3.20
C CYS A 643 -13.33 0.37 -2.97
N THR A 644 -13.35 1.70 -3.06
CA THR A 644 -12.16 2.56 -2.88
C THR A 644 -11.53 2.37 -1.49
N PHE A 645 -12.29 2.62 -0.42
CA PHE A 645 -11.71 2.67 0.93
C PHE A 645 -11.54 1.30 1.60
N LYS A 646 -12.43 0.35 1.33
CA LYS A 646 -12.40 -0.98 1.97
C LYS A 646 -11.68 -2.05 1.15
N THR A 647 -11.39 -1.79 -0.12
CA THR A 647 -10.70 -2.74 -1.02
C THR A 647 -9.43 -2.15 -1.63
N LEU A 648 -9.55 -1.08 -2.42
CA LEU A 648 -8.44 -0.55 -3.22
C LEU A 648 -7.33 0.00 -2.30
N TRP A 649 -7.67 0.79 -1.29
CA TRP A 649 -6.65 1.41 -0.42
C TRP A 649 -5.87 0.39 0.41
N LEU A 650 -6.50 -0.72 0.80
CA LEU A 650 -5.80 -1.84 1.44
C LEU A 650 -4.73 -2.44 0.52
N GLY A 651 -5.04 -2.51 -0.77
CA GLY A 651 -4.15 -2.98 -1.82
C GLY A 651 -2.94 -2.07 -2.04
N MET A 652 -3.22 -0.78 -2.23
CA MET A 652 -2.21 0.24 -2.47
C MET A 652 -1.28 0.43 -1.25
N ASP A 653 -1.84 0.31 -0.04
CA ASP A 653 -1.08 0.32 1.23
C ASP A 653 -0.05 -0.80 1.33
N GLY A 654 -0.33 -1.97 0.75
CA GLY A 654 0.63 -3.08 0.73
C GLY A 654 1.77 -2.91 -0.27
N ILE A 655 1.70 -1.89 -1.13
CA ILE A 655 2.78 -1.50 -2.04
C ILE A 655 3.62 -0.40 -1.37
N LYS A 656 3.08 0.82 -1.27
CA LYS A 656 3.74 2.02 -0.74
C LYS A 656 2.76 3.08 -0.19
N GLY A 657 1.47 2.76 -0.06
CA GLY A 657 0.46 3.65 0.52
C GLY A 657 -0.53 4.24 -0.50
N PRO A 658 -1.74 4.61 -0.06
CA PRO A 658 -2.79 5.19 -0.90
C PRO A 658 -2.49 6.64 -1.32
N CYS A 659 -3.22 7.20 -2.27
CA CYS A 659 -3.17 8.64 -2.50
C CYS A 659 -3.97 9.41 -1.43
N LEU A 660 -3.69 10.71 -1.28
CA LEU A 660 -4.56 11.66 -0.58
C LEU A 660 -5.96 11.57 -1.18
N SER A 661 -6.96 11.60 -0.29
CA SER A 661 -8.37 11.57 -0.64
C SER A 661 -9.06 12.86 -0.21
N GLY A 662 -8.41 14.01 -0.35
CA GLY A 662 -8.98 15.34 -0.08
C GLY A 662 -9.22 15.72 1.39
N THR A 663 -9.44 14.78 2.30
CA THR A 663 -9.77 15.01 3.72
C THR A 663 -9.33 13.82 4.59
N GLY A 664 -9.30 14.01 5.91
CA GLY A 664 -9.03 12.94 6.90
C GLY A 664 -7.60 12.39 6.81
N TYR A 665 -6.61 13.26 6.58
CA TYR A 665 -5.21 12.84 6.48
C TYR A 665 -4.31 13.63 7.42
N TYR A 666 -3.35 12.94 8.04
CA TYR A 666 -2.27 13.57 8.80
C TYR A 666 -0.99 13.53 7.98
N LEU A 667 -0.56 14.70 7.51
CA LEU A 667 0.54 14.89 6.58
C LEU A 667 1.75 15.54 7.28
N LYS A 668 2.95 15.12 6.91
CA LYS A 668 4.22 15.69 7.33
C LYS A 668 4.54 16.91 6.46
N ARG A 669 4.63 18.09 7.08
CA ARG A 669 4.87 19.39 6.43
C ARG A 669 6.08 19.38 5.50
N GLU A 670 7.18 18.76 5.92
CA GLU A 670 8.41 18.62 5.13
C GLU A 670 8.17 17.96 3.76
N ALA A 671 7.23 17.00 3.67
CA ALA A 671 6.92 16.31 2.42
C ALA A 671 6.30 17.25 1.36
N LEU A 672 5.76 18.41 1.76
CA LEU A 672 5.24 19.43 0.85
C LEU A 672 6.29 20.45 0.40
N TYR A 673 7.40 20.61 1.13
CA TYR A 673 8.45 21.58 0.79
C TYR A 673 9.48 21.04 -0.18
N GLU A 674 9.66 19.72 -0.21
CA GLU A 674 10.49 19.02 -1.19
C GLU A 674 11.95 19.53 -1.23
N LEU A 675 12.52 19.81 -0.06
CA LEU A 675 13.90 20.21 0.17
C LEU A 675 14.50 19.41 1.34
N PRO A 676 15.73 18.89 1.23
CA PRO A 676 16.47 18.41 2.40
C PRO A 676 16.87 19.63 3.23
N LEU A 677 16.15 19.90 4.33
CA LEU A 677 16.36 21.06 5.22
C LEU A 677 17.69 20.99 6.03
N MET A 678 18.67 20.18 5.60
CA MET A 678 19.87 19.79 6.35
C MET A 678 21.18 19.94 5.57
N GLN A 679 21.21 20.68 4.45
CA GLN A 679 22.47 21.02 3.77
C GLN A 679 22.99 22.38 4.24
N GLU A 680 24.26 22.44 4.65
CA GLU A 680 24.91 23.66 5.17
C GLU A 680 25.24 24.70 4.08
N ASP A 681 25.18 24.32 2.80
CA ASP A 681 25.52 25.17 1.63
C ASP A 681 24.30 25.60 0.79
N ILE A 682 23.20 26.04 1.42
CA ILE A 682 21.99 26.43 0.68
C ILE A 682 22.10 27.87 0.16
N ASN A 683 21.97 28.04 -1.17
CA ASN A 683 21.93 29.33 -1.83
C ASN A 683 20.61 30.08 -1.52
N LEU A 684 20.68 31.12 -0.69
CA LEU A 684 19.56 32.00 -0.33
C LEU A 684 18.74 32.53 -1.52
N LYS A 685 19.38 32.74 -2.68
CA LYS A 685 18.69 33.21 -3.89
C LYS A 685 17.75 32.14 -4.45
N GLU A 686 18.17 30.88 -4.44
CA GLU A 686 17.37 29.75 -4.90
C GLU A 686 16.19 29.49 -3.95
N VAL A 687 16.41 29.60 -2.63
CA VAL A 687 15.34 29.48 -1.63
C VAL A 687 14.28 30.56 -1.81
N LYS A 688 14.69 31.82 -2.03
CA LYS A 688 13.76 32.93 -2.30
C LYS A 688 12.96 32.73 -3.58
N GLN A 689 13.62 32.28 -4.64
CA GLN A 689 12.93 31.96 -5.90
C GLN A 689 11.92 30.82 -5.71
N ARG A 690 12.17 29.90 -4.79
CA ARG A 690 11.30 28.76 -4.55
C ARG A 690 10.12 29.05 -3.63
N PHE A 691 10.39 29.65 -2.46
CA PHE A 691 9.40 29.85 -1.39
C PHE A 691 8.80 31.26 -1.32
N GLY A 692 9.37 32.22 -2.04
CA GLY A 692 8.97 33.62 -2.00
C GLY A 692 9.96 34.52 -1.26
N SER A 693 9.66 35.81 -1.26
CA SER A 693 10.56 36.88 -0.80
C SER A 693 10.64 37.03 0.72
N SER A 694 9.69 36.46 1.48
CA SER A 694 9.58 36.60 2.94
C SER A 694 10.80 36.02 3.66
N ASN A 695 11.57 36.88 4.34
CA ASN A 695 12.70 36.44 5.14
C ASN A 695 12.25 35.69 6.40
N GLU A 696 11.14 36.10 7.02
CA GLU A 696 10.63 35.43 8.23
C GLU A 696 10.14 34.03 7.92
N PHE A 697 9.41 33.84 6.82
CA PHE A 697 8.99 32.52 6.38
C PHE A 697 10.20 31.64 6.04
N ILE A 698 11.20 32.17 5.33
CA ILE A 698 12.42 31.41 5.03
C ILE A 698 13.15 31.00 6.31
N ARG A 699 13.24 31.88 7.32
CA ARG A 699 13.81 31.53 8.62
C ARG A 699 13.01 30.45 9.35
N SER A 700 11.68 30.45 9.23
CA SER A 700 10.83 29.45 9.89
C SER A 700 11.05 28.04 9.32
N LEU A 701 11.51 27.91 8.07
CA LEU A 701 11.86 26.62 7.47
C LEU A 701 13.05 25.93 8.16
N TYR A 702 13.99 26.70 8.73
CA TYR A 702 15.22 26.18 9.35
C TYR A 702 15.15 26.08 10.88
N LYS A 703 14.17 26.75 11.52
CA LYS A 703 14.00 26.67 12.98
C LYS A 703 13.52 25.25 13.35
N LYS A 704 14.27 24.57 14.24
CA LYS A 704 13.76 23.36 14.92
C LYS A 704 12.45 23.70 15.63
N TYR A 705 11.49 22.78 15.52
CA TYR A 705 10.12 22.90 16.03
C TYR A 705 10.09 23.36 17.49
N ASN A 706 9.85 24.64 17.71
CA ASN A 706 9.75 25.22 19.04
C ASN A 706 8.34 25.79 19.21
N ALA A 707 7.51 25.10 20.00
CA ALA A 707 6.15 25.49 20.36
C ALA A 707 6.10 26.67 21.35
N LYS A 708 6.99 27.67 21.25
CA LYS A 708 7.07 28.81 22.17
C LYS A 708 7.17 30.16 21.43
N VAL A 709 6.17 30.49 20.63
CA VAL A 709 6.04 31.84 20.02
C VAL A 709 5.06 32.74 20.78
N LEU A 710 4.33 32.24 21.78
CA LEU A 710 3.34 33.03 22.53
C LEU A 710 3.86 33.71 23.82
N ASP A 711 5.18 33.74 24.06
CA ASP A 711 5.79 34.57 25.12
C ASP A 711 6.31 35.93 24.58
N CYS A 712 6.01 36.29 23.32
CA CYS A 712 6.56 37.48 22.69
C CYS A 712 5.78 38.76 23.06
N GLU A 713 6.53 39.83 23.36
CA GLU A 713 6.07 41.19 23.56
C GLU A 713 5.07 41.63 22.47
N LYS A 714 4.02 42.39 22.84
CA LYS A 714 2.93 42.80 21.93
C LYS A 714 3.39 43.36 20.58
N ASP A 715 4.50 44.08 20.55
CA ASP A 715 5.03 44.72 19.34
C ASP A 715 5.55 43.70 18.29
N LEU A 716 6.13 42.58 18.74
CA LEU A 716 6.60 41.49 17.86
C LEU A 716 5.43 40.68 17.26
N PHE A 717 4.30 40.63 17.96
CA PHE A 717 3.10 39.94 17.50
C PHE A 717 2.39 40.70 16.37
N ASP A 718 2.35 42.03 16.44
CA ASP A 718 1.73 42.88 15.41
C ASP A 718 2.52 42.89 14.09
N GLU A 719 3.87 42.90 14.15
CA GLU A 719 4.72 42.75 12.96
C GLU A 719 4.54 41.36 12.31
N SER A 720 4.50 40.29 13.12
CA SER A 720 4.23 38.93 12.64
C SER A 720 2.86 38.82 11.97
N LEU A 721 1.84 39.50 12.51
CA LEU A 721 0.49 39.50 11.95
C LEU A 721 0.42 40.24 10.59
N GLN A 722 1.15 41.33 10.41
CA GLN A 722 1.26 41.98 9.09
C GLN A 722 1.93 41.06 8.06
N GLU A 723 3.00 40.37 8.46
CA GLU A 723 3.69 39.41 7.60
C GLU A 723 2.77 38.23 7.22
N THR A 724 1.95 37.72 8.14
CA THR A 724 0.99 36.65 7.80
C THR A 724 -0.03 37.09 6.74
N LYS A 725 -0.47 38.35 6.75
CA LYS A 725 -1.34 38.90 5.70
C LYS A 725 -0.61 38.97 4.36
N HIS A 726 0.67 39.33 4.36
CA HIS A 726 1.51 39.29 3.16
C HIS A 726 1.63 37.85 2.61
N LEU A 727 1.85 36.85 3.47
CA LEU A 727 1.90 35.44 3.05
C LEU A 727 0.56 34.90 2.51
N ALA A 728 -0.55 35.49 2.94
CA ALA A 728 -1.90 35.18 2.46
C ALA A 728 -2.34 36.04 1.25
N SER A 729 -1.46 36.90 0.74
CA SER A 729 -1.74 37.72 -0.44
C SER A 729 -1.77 36.88 -1.73
N CYS A 730 -2.54 37.33 -2.72
CA CYS A 730 -2.60 36.66 -4.02
C CYS A 730 -1.32 36.87 -4.85
N GLU A 731 -0.54 37.91 -4.54
CA GLU A 731 0.71 38.22 -5.23
C GLU A 731 1.91 37.41 -4.70
N TYR A 732 1.82 36.85 -3.49
CA TYR A 732 2.94 36.16 -2.85
C TYR A 732 3.49 34.99 -3.69
N GLU A 733 2.62 34.32 -4.45
CA GLU A 733 3.00 33.16 -5.26
C GLU A 733 3.57 33.54 -6.62
N ASN A 734 3.50 34.82 -7.01
CA ASN A 734 4.02 35.32 -8.28
C ASN A 734 5.53 35.07 -8.38
N ASP A 735 5.96 34.50 -9.51
CA ASP A 735 7.35 34.14 -9.80
C ASP A 735 8.00 33.17 -8.78
N THR A 736 7.20 32.48 -7.98
CA THR A 736 7.66 31.44 -7.05
C THR A 736 7.42 30.03 -7.60
N LYS A 737 7.77 29.01 -6.81
CA LYS A 737 7.50 27.60 -7.14
C LYS A 737 6.28 27.03 -6.41
N TRP A 738 5.52 27.84 -5.68
CA TRP A 738 4.26 27.40 -5.05
C TRP A 738 3.27 26.85 -6.07
N GLY A 739 2.55 25.80 -5.69
CA GLY A 739 1.59 25.13 -6.58
C GLY A 739 2.20 24.24 -7.67
N ASN A 740 3.44 24.53 -8.09
CA ASN A 740 4.15 23.82 -9.14
C ASN A 740 5.14 22.79 -8.57
N GLU A 741 6.03 23.24 -7.68
CA GLU A 741 7.06 22.41 -7.04
C GLU A 741 7.02 22.50 -5.50
N VAL A 742 6.31 23.46 -4.89
CA VAL A 742 6.10 23.52 -3.42
C VAL A 742 4.60 23.48 -3.08
N GLY A 743 4.25 22.81 -1.99
CA GLY A 743 2.88 22.75 -1.49
C GLY A 743 1.97 21.80 -2.27
N PHE A 744 0.66 21.97 -2.06
CA PHE A 744 -0.40 21.32 -2.82
C PHE A 744 -0.38 21.82 -4.27
N ARG A 745 -0.64 20.91 -5.21
CA ARG A 745 -0.35 21.12 -6.63
C ARG A 745 -1.52 21.68 -7.44
N TYR A 746 -1.27 22.68 -8.30
CA TYR A 746 -2.34 23.41 -9.01
C TYR A 746 -2.73 22.88 -10.40
N PHE A 747 -1.99 21.90 -10.92
CA PHE A 747 -2.15 21.47 -12.31
C PHE A 747 -3.53 20.92 -12.68
N SER A 748 -4.26 20.37 -11.71
CA SER A 748 -5.54 19.72 -11.95
C SER A 748 -6.55 20.02 -10.86
N VAL A 749 -7.83 19.99 -11.20
CA VAL A 749 -8.95 20.15 -10.26
C VAL A 749 -9.08 19.02 -9.23
N THR A 750 -8.33 17.92 -9.42
CA THR A 750 -8.08 16.88 -8.40
C THR A 750 -6.66 17.07 -7.84
N GLU A 751 -6.47 18.12 -7.05
CA GLU A 751 -5.16 18.51 -6.50
C GLU A 751 -4.59 17.43 -5.58
N ASP A 752 -5.46 16.74 -4.86
CA ASP A 752 -5.13 15.67 -3.91
C ASP A 752 -4.45 14.50 -4.62
N PHE A 753 -5.05 14.00 -5.69
CA PHE A 753 -4.53 12.95 -6.54
C PHE A 753 -3.19 13.35 -7.15
N TYR A 754 -3.11 14.55 -7.73
CA TYR A 754 -1.92 15.04 -8.41
C TYR A 754 -0.75 15.34 -7.46
N THR A 755 -1.05 15.87 -6.26
CA THR A 755 -0.07 16.06 -5.17
C THR A 755 0.50 14.72 -4.72
N SER A 756 -0.35 13.70 -4.61
CA SER A 756 0.07 12.35 -4.19
C SER A 756 1.01 11.68 -5.19
N ILE A 757 0.74 11.82 -6.50
CA ILE A 757 1.65 11.34 -7.55
C ILE A 757 3.04 11.96 -7.39
N HIS A 758 3.10 13.27 -7.15
CA HIS A 758 4.37 13.98 -6.98
C HIS A 758 5.14 13.51 -5.76
N MET A 759 4.48 13.40 -4.60
CA MET A 759 5.10 12.89 -3.38
C MET A 759 5.65 11.47 -3.57
N HIS A 760 4.84 10.56 -4.14
CA HIS A 760 5.26 9.16 -4.34
C HIS A 760 6.35 9.02 -5.40
N CYS A 761 6.35 9.85 -6.46
CA CYS A 761 7.45 9.94 -7.42
C CYS A 761 8.76 10.44 -6.80
N LYS A 762 8.70 11.08 -5.63
CA LYS A 762 9.86 11.48 -4.83
C LYS A 762 10.20 10.48 -3.72
N HIS A 763 9.69 9.26 -3.83
CA HIS A 763 9.94 8.14 -2.92
C HIS A 763 9.33 8.28 -1.52
N TRP A 764 8.53 9.32 -1.27
CA TRP A 764 7.69 9.34 -0.08
C TRP A 764 6.68 8.19 -0.13
N ILE A 765 6.37 7.63 1.03
CA ILE A 765 5.33 6.62 1.22
C ILE A 765 4.17 7.20 2.01
N SER A 766 3.07 6.47 2.03
CA SER A 766 1.89 6.82 2.81
C SER A 766 1.33 5.57 3.49
N VAL A 767 0.42 5.77 4.42
CA VAL A 767 -0.24 4.67 5.14
C VAL A 767 -1.75 4.85 5.08
N ASN A 768 -2.48 3.75 4.87
CA ASN A 768 -3.91 3.68 5.12
C ASN A 768 -4.18 3.16 6.54
N HIS A 769 -4.84 3.96 7.39
CA HIS A 769 -5.27 3.54 8.72
C HIS A 769 -6.79 3.55 8.83
N MET A 770 -7.37 2.39 9.14
CA MET A 770 -8.82 2.18 9.21
C MET A 770 -9.18 1.66 10.61
N PRO A 771 -9.40 2.57 11.58
CA PRO A 771 -9.84 2.18 12.92
C PRO A 771 -11.25 1.58 12.91
N SER A 772 -11.59 0.82 13.96
CA SER A 772 -12.92 0.21 14.12
C SER A 772 -14.03 1.25 14.28
N ARG A 773 -13.78 2.30 15.08
CA ARG A 773 -14.62 3.51 15.11
C ARG A 773 -14.15 4.46 14.03
N PRO A 774 -15.01 4.91 13.10
CA PRO A 774 -14.60 5.84 12.06
C PRO A 774 -14.01 7.11 12.66
N ALA A 775 -12.83 7.51 12.18
CA ALA A 775 -12.11 8.64 12.75
C ALA A 775 -12.76 9.98 12.41
N PHE A 776 -13.24 10.11 11.17
CA PHE A 776 -13.86 11.31 10.64
C PHE A 776 -15.21 10.95 10.04
N LEU A 777 -16.23 11.75 10.29
CA LEU A 777 -17.56 11.55 9.73
C LEU A 777 -18.01 12.82 9.04
N GLY A 778 -18.59 12.65 7.86
CA GLY A 778 -19.14 13.78 7.12
C GLY A 778 -20.42 13.46 6.38
N SER A 779 -20.80 14.37 5.48
CA SER A 779 -22.05 14.28 4.73
C SER A 779 -21.83 13.81 3.30
N CYS A 780 -22.43 12.67 2.94
CA CYS A 780 -22.45 12.22 1.55
C CYS A 780 -23.53 12.92 0.74
N THR A 781 -23.42 12.86 -0.58
CA THR A 781 -24.46 13.29 -1.51
C THR A 781 -25.72 12.42 -1.33
N THR A 782 -26.89 13.05 -1.44
CA THR A 782 -28.20 12.39 -1.23
C THR A 782 -29.11 12.43 -2.46
N ASN A 783 -28.69 13.10 -3.53
CA ASN A 783 -29.42 13.17 -4.80
C ASN A 783 -28.50 12.84 -5.99
N LEU A 784 -29.09 12.45 -7.12
CA LEU A 784 -28.34 12.05 -8.31
C LEU A 784 -27.58 13.24 -8.94
N ASN A 785 -28.14 14.44 -8.89
CA ASN A 785 -27.53 15.63 -9.50
C ASN A 785 -26.13 15.88 -8.93
N ASP A 786 -26.02 15.88 -7.60
CA ASP A 786 -24.76 16.14 -6.90
C ASP A 786 -23.75 15.01 -7.11
N VAL A 787 -24.21 13.76 -7.14
CA VAL A 787 -23.37 12.59 -7.49
C VAL A 787 -22.76 12.76 -8.88
N LEU A 788 -23.54 13.21 -9.87
CA LEU A 788 -23.07 13.36 -11.24
C LEU A 788 -22.17 14.58 -11.43
N ILE A 789 -22.47 15.71 -10.76
CA ILE A 789 -21.63 16.91 -10.78
C ILE A 789 -20.26 16.61 -10.15
N GLN A 790 -20.26 16.02 -8.95
CA GLN A 790 -19.04 15.62 -8.26
C GLN A 790 -18.22 14.63 -9.10
N GLY A 791 -18.88 13.60 -9.66
CA GLY A 791 -18.24 12.62 -10.53
C GLY A 791 -17.67 13.23 -11.82
N THR A 792 -18.30 14.28 -12.36
CA THR A 792 -17.81 14.99 -13.56
C THR A 792 -16.52 15.73 -13.25
N ARG A 793 -16.45 16.42 -12.11
CA ARG A 793 -15.23 17.13 -11.66
C ARG A 793 -14.07 16.17 -11.44
N TRP A 794 -14.30 15.05 -10.76
CA TRP A 794 -13.28 14.01 -10.59
C TRP A 794 -12.81 13.44 -11.93
N SER A 795 -13.75 13.14 -12.83
CA SER A 795 -13.43 12.59 -14.14
C SER A 795 -12.61 13.55 -15.00
N ALA A 796 -12.90 14.86 -14.92
CA ALA A 796 -12.13 15.90 -15.61
C ALA A 796 -10.69 15.94 -15.09
N GLY A 797 -10.50 16.10 -13.77
CA GLY A 797 -9.16 16.20 -13.18
C GLY A 797 -8.30 14.95 -13.39
N LEU A 798 -8.89 13.75 -13.23
CA LEU A 798 -8.20 12.49 -13.50
C LEU A 798 -7.75 12.40 -14.98
N MET A 799 -8.61 12.82 -15.91
CA MET A 799 -8.31 12.79 -17.34
C MET A 799 -7.30 13.86 -17.75
N GLU A 800 -7.31 15.05 -17.15
CA GLU A 800 -6.27 16.07 -17.33
C GLU A 800 -4.88 15.51 -17.01
N VAL A 801 -4.75 14.80 -15.89
CA VAL A 801 -3.50 14.13 -15.50
C VAL A 801 -3.16 13.01 -16.48
N ALA A 802 -4.13 12.17 -16.87
CA ALA A 802 -3.92 11.06 -17.81
C ALA A 802 -3.41 11.53 -19.18
N LEU A 803 -3.90 12.67 -19.67
CA LEU A 803 -3.54 13.29 -20.95
C LEU A 803 -2.31 14.22 -20.87
N SER A 804 -1.68 14.32 -19.70
CA SER A 804 -0.50 15.18 -19.50
C SER A 804 0.81 14.41 -19.57
N ARG A 805 1.93 15.14 -19.59
CA ARG A 805 3.27 14.55 -19.39
C ARG A 805 3.44 13.87 -18.02
N PHE A 806 2.55 14.16 -17.07
CA PHE A 806 2.53 13.60 -15.73
C PHE A 806 1.65 12.35 -15.63
N SER A 807 1.17 11.82 -16.77
CA SER A 807 0.42 10.56 -16.83
C SER A 807 1.16 9.46 -16.05
N PRO A 808 0.49 8.73 -15.14
CA PRO A 808 1.15 7.74 -14.29
C PRO A 808 1.87 6.64 -15.06
N LEU A 809 1.45 6.33 -16.30
CA LEU A 809 2.10 5.34 -17.17
C LEU A 809 3.36 5.86 -17.86
N ILE A 810 3.54 7.17 -17.93
CA ILE A 810 4.70 7.82 -18.57
C ILE A 810 5.67 8.33 -17.49
N TYR A 811 5.15 9.08 -16.53
CA TYR A 811 5.94 9.74 -15.48
C TYR A 811 6.32 8.80 -14.34
N GLY A 812 5.45 7.84 -14.03
CA GLY A 812 5.56 6.95 -12.86
C GLY A 812 6.62 5.85 -12.96
N PRO A 813 6.77 5.06 -14.04
CA PRO A 813 7.58 3.84 -14.03
C PRO A 813 9.06 4.02 -13.70
N SER A 814 9.63 5.20 -13.94
CA SER A 814 11.02 5.54 -13.58
C SER A 814 11.17 6.13 -12.17
N ARG A 815 10.07 6.44 -11.48
CA ARG A 815 10.05 7.23 -10.22
C ARG A 815 9.31 6.55 -9.07
N MET A 816 8.48 5.56 -9.35
CA MET A 816 7.77 4.76 -8.35
C MET A 816 7.65 3.30 -8.80
N PRO A 817 7.40 2.35 -7.88
CA PRO A 817 7.13 0.95 -8.24
C PRO A 817 6.05 0.81 -9.30
N ILE A 818 6.26 -0.08 -10.28
CA ILE A 818 5.34 -0.23 -11.42
C ILE A 818 3.90 -0.56 -11.00
N LEU A 819 3.71 -1.36 -9.95
CA LEU A 819 2.36 -1.66 -9.44
C LEU A 819 1.69 -0.42 -8.83
N GLN A 820 2.45 0.48 -8.20
CA GLN A 820 1.91 1.74 -7.68
C GLN A 820 1.57 2.69 -8.82
N SER A 821 2.43 2.78 -9.84
CA SER A 821 2.15 3.51 -11.09
C SER A 821 0.88 2.99 -11.77
N PHE A 822 0.64 1.68 -11.78
CA PHE A 822 -0.60 1.08 -12.29
C PHE A 822 -1.83 1.40 -11.43
N CYS A 823 -1.72 1.45 -10.10
CA CYS A 823 -2.81 1.93 -9.25
C CYS A 823 -3.23 3.36 -9.64
N TYR A 824 -2.26 4.28 -9.73
CA TYR A 824 -2.52 5.65 -10.18
C TYR A 824 -3.07 5.71 -11.61
N ALA A 825 -2.52 4.90 -12.52
CA ALA A 825 -2.99 4.83 -13.89
C ALA A 825 -4.43 4.35 -13.97
N TRP A 826 -4.83 3.37 -13.16
CA TRP A 826 -6.21 2.90 -13.14
C TRP A 826 -7.17 4.04 -12.80
N LEU A 827 -6.89 4.83 -11.76
CA LEU A 827 -7.69 5.99 -11.40
C LEU A 827 -7.70 7.05 -12.52
N ALA A 828 -6.52 7.43 -13.03
CA ALA A 828 -6.39 8.44 -14.06
C ALA A 828 -7.14 8.08 -15.36
N PHE A 829 -7.10 6.81 -15.76
CA PHE A 829 -7.74 6.31 -16.98
C PHE A 829 -9.16 5.79 -16.77
N LEU A 830 -9.67 5.67 -15.54
CA LEU A 830 -11.03 5.22 -15.25
C LEU A 830 -12.11 5.97 -16.07
N PRO A 831 -12.02 7.30 -16.29
CA PRO A 831 -12.97 8.02 -17.12
C PRO A 831 -13.08 7.45 -18.54
N THR A 832 -12.01 6.89 -19.13
CA THR A 832 -12.05 6.30 -20.48
C THR A 832 -13.01 5.11 -20.63
N ALA A 833 -13.50 4.54 -19.52
CA ALA A 833 -14.55 3.53 -19.53
C ALA A 833 -15.84 4.00 -20.24
N PHE A 834 -16.07 5.31 -20.38
CA PHE A 834 -17.23 5.82 -21.12
C PHE A 834 -17.26 5.29 -22.56
N ILE A 835 -16.09 5.12 -23.20
CA ILE A 835 -15.98 4.63 -24.58
C ILE A 835 -16.61 3.24 -24.68
N SER A 836 -16.17 2.33 -23.82
CA SER A 836 -16.67 0.96 -23.77
C SER A 836 -18.15 0.89 -23.41
N LEU A 837 -18.58 1.68 -22.43
CA LEU A 837 -19.96 1.66 -21.95
C LEU A 837 -20.94 2.19 -22.99
N TRP A 838 -20.58 3.25 -23.72
CA TRP A 838 -21.38 3.74 -24.85
C TRP A 838 -21.44 2.72 -25.99
N ILE A 839 -20.32 2.07 -26.33
CA ILE A 839 -20.29 1.03 -27.37
C ILE A 839 -21.17 -0.17 -26.97
N LEU A 840 -21.01 -0.69 -25.75
CA LEU A 840 -21.80 -1.83 -25.25
C LEU A 840 -23.28 -1.49 -25.08
N ALA A 841 -23.61 -0.23 -24.79
CA ALA A 841 -24.99 0.22 -24.71
C ALA A 841 -25.64 0.49 -26.07
N THR A 842 -24.89 0.55 -27.18
CA THR A 842 -25.41 0.92 -28.51
C THR A 842 -25.24 -0.19 -29.54
N ILE A 843 -24.02 -0.67 -29.75
CA ILE A 843 -23.68 -1.59 -30.83
C ILE A 843 -24.42 -2.93 -30.72
N PRO A 844 -24.49 -3.61 -29.56
CA PRO A 844 -25.19 -4.89 -29.46
C PRO A 844 -26.65 -4.84 -29.89
N PHE A 845 -27.38 -3.78 -29.50
CA PHE A 845 -28.78 -3.63 -29.84
C PHE A 845 -28.97 -3.21 -31.30
N LEU A 846 -28.13 -2.31 -31.84
CA LEU A 846 -28.20 -1.90 -33.25
C LEU A 846 -27.90 -3.08 -34.19
N SER A 847 -26.92 -3.91 -33.82
CA SER A 847 -26.61 -5.15 -34.52
C SER A 847 -27.76 -6.16 -34.42
N LEU A 848 -28.44 -6.26 -33.26
CA LEU A 848 -29.61 -7.13 -33.09
C LEU A 848 -30.78 -6.71 -34.00
N LEU A 849 -31.04 -5.40 -34.12
CA LEU A 849 -32.09 -4.85 -35.00
C LEU A 849 -31.73 -4.99 -36.49
N SER A 850 -30.44 -4.99 -36.81
CA SER A 850 -29.92 -5.11 -38.18
C SER A 850 -29.60 -6.55 -38.59
N HIS A 851 -29.93 -7.55 -37.77
CA HIS A 851 -29.64 -8.97 -38.01
C HIS A 851 -28.15 -9.27 -38.25
N ILE A 852 -27.27 -8.62 -37.49
CA ILE A 852 -25.82 -8.82 -37.50
C ILE A 852 -25.38 -9.48 -36.20
N THR A 853 -24.64 -10.57 -36.34
CA THR A 853 -24.18 -11.41 -35.23
C THR A 853 -22.75 -11.08 -34.88
N ILE A 854 -22.54 -10.38 -33.76
CA ILE A 854 -21.22 -9.90 -33.31
C ILE A 854 -20.54 -10.81 -32.29
N TYR A 855 -21.23 -11.83 -31.77
CA TYR A 855 -20.73 -12.76 -30.76
C TYR A 855 -20.75 -14.21 -31.29
N PRO A 856 -19.94 -15.12 -30.70
CA PRO A 856 -19.99 -16.53 -31.09
C PRO A 856 -21.37 -17.12 -30.80
N LYS A 857 -21.78 -18.08 -31.63
CA LYS A 857 -22.99 -18.88 -31.38
C LYS A 857 -22.86 -19.64 -30.06
N VAL A 858 -23.97 -19.95 -29.40
CA VAL A 858 -23.98 -20.73 -28.14
C VAL A 858 -23.31 -22.11 -28.32
N THR A 859 -23.47 -22.72 -29.49
CA THR A 859 -22.81 -23.98 -29.87
C THR A 859 -21.31 -23.87 -30.14
N ASN A 860 -20.75 -22.67 -30.24
CA ASN A 860 -19.32 -22.45 -30.47
C ASN A 860 -18.56 -22.51 -29.13
N PRO A 861 -17.44 -23.27 -29.02
CA PRO A 861 -16.64 -23.36 -27.79
C PRO A 861 -16.21 -22.01 -27.18
N PHE A 862 -15.98 -20.99 -28.00
CA PHE A 862 -15.62 -19.65 -27.52
C PHE A 862 -16.73 -18.99 -26.70
N PHE A 863 -18.01 -19.38 -26.86
CA PHE A 863 -19.10 -18.91 -26.03
C PHE A 863 -18.83 -19.10 -24.53
N LEU A 864 -18.21 -20.24 -24.17
CA LEU A 864 -17.87 -20.55 -22.78
C LEU A 864 -16.86 -19.54 -22.20
N VAL A 865 -15.99 -18.96 -23.03
CA VAL A 865 -15.02 -17.95 -22.58
C VAL A 865 -15.73 -16.63 -22.25
N PHE A 866 -16.68 -16.19 -23.08
CA PHE A 866 -17.49 -15.00 -22.80
C PHE A 866 -18.33 -15.18 -21.54
N LEU A 867 -18.97 -16.35 -21.39
CA LEU A 867 -19.72 -16.69 -20.19
C LEU A 867 -18.82 -16.71 -18.95
N TYR A 868 -17.65 -17.33 -19.05
CA TYR A 868 -16.67 -17.40 -17.96
C TYR A 868 -16.22 -16.01 -17.50
N VAL A 869 -15.84 -15.13 -18.43
CA VAL A 869 -15.42 -13.76 -18.12
C VAL A 869 -16.54 -12.99 -17.43
N PHE A 870 -17.77 -13.06 -17.95
CA PHE A 870 -18.92 -12.37 -17.36
C PHE A 870 -19.25 -12.90 -15.96
N VAL A 871 -19.38 -14.22 -15.80
CA VAL A 871 -19.75 -14.84 -14.52
C VAL A 871 -18.67 -14.63 -13.48
N LEU A 872 -17.40 -14.89 -13.82
CA LEU A 872 -16.31 -14.79 -12.86
C LEU A 872 -16.07 -13.35 -12.40
N SER A 873 -16.20 -12.36 -13.29
CA SER A 873 -16.10 -10.94 -12.89
C SER A 873 -17.16 -10.57 -11.86
N ASN A 874 -18.39 -11.02 -12.06
CA ASN A 874 -19.49 -10.78 -11.12
C ASN A 874 -19.30 -11.56 -9.80
N LEU A 875 -18.83 -12.80 -9.85
CA LEU A 875 -18.51 -13.59 -8.66
C LEU A 875 -17.39 -12.95 -7.84
N GLN A 876 -16.33 -12.45 -8.48
CA GLN A 876 -15.25 -11.76 -7.80
C GLN A 876 -15.75 -10.47 -7.14
N HIS A 877 -16.61 -9.70 -7.81
CA HIS A 877 -17.21 -8.49 -7.25
C HIS A 877 -18.12 -8.81 -6.04
N MET A 878 -19.00 -9.81 -6.16
CA MET A 878 -19.85 -10.25 -5.04
C MET A 878 -19.02 -10.76 -3.84
N ARG A 879 -17.93 -11.48 -4.10
CA ARG A 879 -16.99 -11.93 -3.06
C ARG A 879 -16.35 -10.75 -2.33
N GLU A 880 -15.95 -9.71 -3.06
CA GLU A 880 -15.38 -8.50 -2.46
C GLU A 880 -16.38 -7.83 -1.51
N ILE A 881 -17.61 -7.62 -1.98
CA ILE A 881 -18.71 -7.05 -1.19
C ILE A 881 -18.92 -7.86 0.10
N HIS A 882 -19.02 -9.18 -0.04
CA HIS A 882 -19.16 -10.08 1.12
C HIS A 882 -17.99 -9.95 2.10
N SER A 883 -16.75 -9.85 1.60
CA SER A 883 -15.55 -9.71 2.44
C SER A 883 -15.51 -8.41 3.26
N THR A 884 -16.28 -7.40 2.86
CA THR A 884 -16.44 -6.12 3.57
C THR A 884 -17.67 -6.08 4.48
N GLY A 885 -18.43 -7.17 4.58
CA GLY A 885 -19.65 -7.28 5.39
C GLY A 885 -20.90 -6.62 4.78
N ALA A 886 -20.84 -6.21 3.51
CA ALA A 886 -21.95 -5.55 2.83
C ALA A 886 -22.97 -6.57 2.26
N SER A 887 -24.22 -6.13 2.08
CA SER A 887 -25.29 -6.97 1.54
C SER A 887 -25.09 -7.25 0.04
N ILE A 888 -25.67 -8.34 -0.47
CA ILE A 888 -25.63 -8.64 -1.91
C ILE A 888 -26.34 -7.58 -2.77
N GLN A 889 -27.26 -6.80 -2.19
CA GLN A 889 -27.91 -5.69 -2.89
C GLN A 889 -26.92 -4.61 -3.31
N THR A 890 -25.82 -4.46 -2.55
CA THR A 890 -24.72 -3.54 -2.86
C THR A 890 -24.11 -3.82 -4.23
N TRP A 891 -24.00 -5.10 -4.65
CA TRP A 891 -23.49 -5.45 -5.99
C TRP A 891 -24.35 -4.81 -7.09
N LYS A 892 -25.66 -4.91 -6.94
CA LYS A 892 -26.62 -4.30 -7.88
C LYS A 892 -26.50 -2.78 -7.89
N TYR A 893 -26.33 -2.14 -6.74
CA TYR A 893 -26.18 -0.67 -6.66
C TYR A 893 -24.87 -0.20 -7.30
N GLU A 894 -23.75 -0.84 -6.97
CA GLU A 894 -22.43 -0.50 -7.54
C GLU A 894 -22.39 -0.70 -9.05
N GLN A 895 -22.98 -1.78 -9.58
CA GLN A 895 -23.11 -2.01 -11.03
C GLN A 895 -23.93 -0.90 -11.70
N ARG A 896 -25.07 -0.50 -11.12
CA ARG A 896 -25.93 0.56 -11.66
C ARG A 896 -25.23 1.90 -11.69
N VAL A 897 -24.62 2.31 -10.57
CA VAL A 897 -23.93 3.60 -10.46
C VAL A 897 -22.73 3.64 -11.40
N TRP A 898 -21.98 2.55 -11.52
CA TRP A 898 -20.87 2.46 -12.49
C TRP A 898 -21.33 2.68 -13.93
N MET A 899 -22.45 2.04 -14.33
CA MET A 899 -23.02 2.24 -15.67
C MET A 899 -23.52 3.68 -15.88
N ILE A 900 -24.23 4.25 -14.89
CA ILE A 900 -24.74 5.63 -14.94
C ILE A 900 -23.57 6.62 -15.05
N LYS A 901 -22.59 6.58 -14.13
CA LYS A 901 -21.40 7.46 -14.14
C LYS A 901 -20.63 7.32 -15.45
N GLY A 902 -20.52 6.10 -15.96
CA GLY A 902 -19.83 5.79 -17.20
C GLY A 902 -20.39 6.49 -18.43
N ILE A 903 -21.71 6.49 -18.64
CA ILE A 903 -22.31 7.17 -19.80
C ILE A 903 -22.52 8.68 -19.56
N THR A 904 -22.47 9.13 -18.30
CA THR A 904 -22.66 10.54 -17.91
C THR A 904 -21.33 11.18 -17.47
N SER A 905 -21.03 11.21 -16.18
CA SER A 905 -19.90 11.91 -15.57
C SER A 905 -18.56 11.64 -16.25
N HIS A 906 -18.27 10.39 -16.60
CA HIS A 906 -17.01 10.00 -17.25
C HIS A 906 -16.91 10.60 -18.67
N LEU A 907 -18.00 10.57 -19.44
CA LEU A 907 -18.08 11.19 -20.78
C LEU A 907 -17.88 12.70 -20.67
N TYR A 908 -18.66 13.38 -19.84
CA TYR A 908 -18.64 14.84 -19.76
C TYR A 908 -17.36 15.37 -19.12
N GLY A 909 -16.82 14.69 -18.11
CA GLY A 909 -15.54 15.05 -17.52
C GLY A 909 -14.39 14.85 -18.50
N SER A 910 -14.38 13.73 -19.23
CA SER A 910 -13.37 13.48 -20.27
C SER A 910 -13.45 14.49 -21.41
N ALA A 911 -14.68 14.82 -21.86
CA ALA A 911 -14.89 15.86 -22.87
C ALA A 911 -14.40 17.22 -22.39
N HIS A 912 -14.66 17.58 -21.13
CA HIS A 912 -14.16 18.82 -20.53
C HIS A 912 -12.63 18.89 -20.56
N ALA A 913 -11.95 17.86 -20.04
CA ALA A 913 -10.49 17.79 -20.03
C ALA A 913 -9.86 17.87 -21.43
N ILE A 914 -10.48 17.25 -22.44
CA ILE A 914 -10.04 17.34 -23.84
C ILE A 914 -10.25 18.75 -24.40
N MET A 915 -11.41 19.36 -24.16
CA MET A 915 -11.70 20.71 -24.63
C MET A 915 -10.78 21.76 -24.01
N GLU A 916 -10.48 21.63 -22.72
CA GLU A 916 -9.53 22.48 -22.01
C GLU A 916 -8.11 22.33 -22.59
N LYS A 917 -7.66 21.09 -22.81
CA LYS A 917 -6.38 20.78 -23.50
C LYS A 917 -6.28 21.39 -24.90
N LEU A 918 -7.40 21.54 -25.60
CA LEU A 918 -7.47 22.16 -26.93
C LEU A 918 -7.64 23.70 -26.86
N GLY A 919 -7.68 24.30 -25.67
CA GLY A 919 -7.85 25.75 -25.46
C GLY A 919 -9.26 26.25 -25.76
N MET A 920 -10.27 25.37 -25.79
CA MET A 920 -11.63 25.71 -26.22
C MET A 920 -12.55 26.18 -25.08
N LYS A 921 -12.19 25.90 -23.82
CA LYS A 921 -12.96 26.29 -22.62
C LYS A 921 -12.03 26.48 -21.42
N GLU A 922 -12.34 27.45 -20.58
CA GLU A 922 -11.73 27.59 -19.25
C GLU A 922 -12.39 26.63 -18.25
N ALA A 923 -11.61 26.12 -17.30
CA ALA A 923 -12.10 25.30 -16.20
C ALA A 923 -12.98 26.14 -15.27
N ASN A 924 -14.27 25.79 -15.17
CA ASN A 924 -15.19 26.40 -14.22
C ASN A 924 -16.05 25.30 -13.58
N PHE A 925 -15.86 25.08 -12.27
CA PHE A 925 -16.61 24.09 -11.50
C PHE A 925 -17.27 24.77 -10.32
N LEU A 926 -18.56 24.55 -10.16
CA LEU A 926 -19.29 24.96 -8.96
C LEU A 926 -19.06 23.93 -7.84
N PRO A 927 -18.86 24.37 -6.58
CA PRO A 927 -18.86 23.48 -5.42
C PRO A 927 -20.17 22.69 -5.32
N THR A 928 -20.11 21.49 -4.74
CA THR A 928 -21.30 20.71 -4.42
C THR A 928 -22.06 21.39 -3.29
N ASN A 929 -23.38 21.51 -3.41
CA ASN A 929 -24.20 22.07 -2.36
C ASN A 929 -24.26 21.12 -1.15
N LYS A 930 -23.99 21.62 0.05
CA LYS A 930 -24.06 20.86 1.31
C LYS A 930 -25.32 21.17 2.11
N VAL A 931 -26.19 22.03 1.60
CA VAL A 931 -27.50 22.30 2.22
C VAL A 931 -28.37 21.04 2.14
N VAL A 932 -28.95 20.68 3.28
CA VAL A 932 -29.84 19.52 3.39
C VAL A 932 -31.24 19.89 2.89
N ASN A 933 -31.72 19.20 1.87
CA ASN A 933 -33.11 19.27 1.43
C ASN A 933 -33.88 18.05 1.96
N GLU A 934 -34.84 18.27 2.86
CA GLU A 934 -35.59 17.19 3.54
C GLU A 934 -36.33 16.26 2.57
N ASP A 935 -36.90 16.79 1.48
CA ASP A 935 -37.60 16.00 0.46
C ASP A 935 -36.63 15.03 -0.24
N GLU A 936 -35.39 15.46 -0.50
CA GLU A 936 -34.35 14.66 -1.15
C GLU A 936 -33.81 13.59 -0.22
N VAL A 937 -33.55 13.95 1.04
CA VAL A 937 -33.10 13.01 2.07
C VAL A 937 -34.14 11.90 2.28
N LYS A 938 -35.44 12.25 2.29
CA LYS A 938 -36.51 11.26 2.42
C LYS A 938 -36.50 10.25 1.28
N LEU A 939 -36.37 10.71 0.03
CA LEU A 939 -36.25 9.81 -1.13
C LEU A 939 -35.00 8.92 -1.05
N HIS A 940 -33.86 9.48 -0.64
CA HIS A 940 -32.62 8.74 -0.46
C HIS A 940 -32.74 7.63 0.60
N GLN A 941 -33.36 7.93 1.74
CA GLN A 941 -33.58 6.93 2.80
C GLN A 941 -34.55 5.82 2.37
N MET A 942 -35.51 6.13 1.49
CA MET A 942 -36.40 5.13 0.88
C MET A 942 -35.74 4.29 -0.23
N GLY A 943 -34.48 4.60 -0.61
CA GLY A 943 -33.79 3.91 -1.72
C GLY A 943 -34.36 4.26 -3.09
N ILE A 944 -34.90 5.46 -3.25
CA ILE A 944 -35.51 5.96 -4.49
C ILE A 944 -34.60 7.04 -5.11
N TYR A 945 -34.26 6.88 -6.39
CA TYR A 945 -33.45 7.87 -7.12
C TYR A 945 -34.20 9.20 -7.25
N ASN A 946 -33.52 10.32 -7.03
CA ASN A 946 -34.03 11.64 -7.38
C ASN A 946 -33.48 12.04 -8.76
N PHE A 947 -34.36 12.06 -9.77
CA PHE A 947 -34.01 12.42 -11.15
C PHE A 947 -34.20 13.91 -11.46
N GLN A 948 -34.35 14.79 -10.47
CA GLN A 948 -34.26 16.23 -10.68
C GLN A 948 -32.81 16.62 -10.95
N THR A 949 -32.39 16.44 -12.19
CA THR A 949 -31.01 16.59 -12.66
C THR A 949 -31.02 17.25 -14.04
N SER A 950 -29.88 17.82 -14.44
CA SER A 950 -29.74 18.41 -15.77
C SER A 950 -30.12 17.42 -16.89
N SER A 951 -30.86 17.93 -17.90
CA SER A 951 -31.26 17.17 -19.08
C SER A 951 -30.05 16.63 -19.86
N ILE A 952 -28.88 17.28 -19.75
CA ILE A 952 -27.66 16.82 -20.39
C ILE A 952 -27.26 15.41 -19.95
N PHE A 953 -27.48 15.07 -18.67
CA PHE A 953 -27.18 13.75 -18.14
C PHE A 953 -28.31 12.75 -18.39
N LEU A 954 -29.56 13.19 -18.20
CA LEU A 954 -30.71 12.31 -18.24
C LEU A 954 -31.11 11.90 -19.66
N VAL A 955 -30.99 12.79 -20.65
CA VAL A 955 -31.43 12.49 -22.02
C VAL A 955 -30.69 11.28 -22.60
N PRO A 956 -29.34 11.21 -22.57
CA PRO A 956 -28.59 10.02 -22.97
C PRO A 956 -28.98 8.76 -22.19
N LEU A 957 -29.03 8.86 -20.85
CA LEU A 957 -29.33 7.74 -19.95
C LEU A 957 -30.71 7.12 -20.26
N CYS A 958 -31.74 7.95 -20.32
CA CYS A 958 -33.11 7.51 -20.63
C CYS A 958 -33.21 6.89 -22.02
N SER A 959 -32.54 7.49 -23.01
CA SER A 959 -32.56 7.00 -24.39
C SER A 959 -31.92 5.62 -24.52
N LEU A 960 -30.75 5.42 -23.91
CA LEU A 960 -30.04 4.14 -23.97
C LEU A 960 -30.80 3.03 -23.24
N VAL A 961 -31.34 3.31 -22.05
CA VAL A 961 -32.14 2.32 -21.29
C VAL A 961 -33.40 1.93 -22.07
N THR A 962 -34.11 2.91 -22.64
CA THR A 962 -35.33 2.66 -23.43
C THR A 962 -35.03 1.85 -24.69
N LEU A 963 -33.97 2.21 -25.43
CA LEU A 963 -33.57 1.49 -26.65
C LEU A 963 -33.16 0.04 -26.37
N ASN A 964 -32.42 -0.20 -25.27
CA ASN A 964 -32.05 -1.56 -24.88
C ASN A 964 -33.26 -2.39 -24.44
N LEU A 965 -34.24 -1.80 -23.74
CA LEU A 965 -35.50 -2.49 -23.43
C LEU A 965 -36.27 -2.88 -24.70
N LEU A 966 -36.43 -1.94 -25.65
CA LEU A 966 -37.13 -2.20 -26.90
C LEU A 966 -36.41 -3.28 -27.73
N ALA A 967 -35.08 -3.21 -27.80
CA ALA A 967 -34.30 -4.22 -28.50
C ALA A 967 -34.35 -5.59 -27.82
N PHE A 968 -34.41 -5.66 -26.49
CA PHE A 968 -34.65 -6.91 -25.76
C PHE A 968 -36.00 -7.53 -26.14
N ILE A 969 -37.08 -6.73 -26.18
CA ILE A 969 -38.40 -7.20 -26.60
C ILE A 969 -38.35 -7.74 -28.03
N VAL A 970 -37.71 -7.01 -28.96
CA VAL A 970 -37.50 -7.47 -30.34
C VAL A 970 -36.69 -8.77 -30.38
N GLY A 971 -35.63 -8.88 -29.58
CA GLY A 971 -34.82 -10.10 -29.47
C GLY A 971 -35.63 -11.31 -29.01
N ILE A 972 -36.49 -11.15 -28.01
CA ILE A 972 -37.40 -12.21 -27.54
C ILE A 972 -38.39 -12.62 -28.64
N ILE A 973 -38.98 -11.65 -29.35
CA ILE A 973 -39.86 -11.94 -30.50
C ILE A 973 -39.10 -12.75 -31.56
N GLN A 974 -37.87 -12.35 -31.90
CA GLN A 974 -37.03 -13.10 -32.85
C GLN A 974 -36.73 -14.52 -32.35
N ILE A 975 -36.45 -14.71 -31.06
CA ILE A 975 -36.18 -16.04 -30.47
C ILE A 975 -37.41 -16.94 -30.55
N VAL A 976 -38.60 -16.41 -30.25
CA VAL A 976 -39.85 -17.19 -30.24
C VAL A 976 -40.27 -17.58 -31.66
N PHE A 977 -40.18 -16.66 -32.62
CA PHE A 977 -40.70 -16.87 -33.98
C PHE A 977 -39.65 -17.39 -34.99
N ARG A 978 -38.34 -17.29 -34.70
CA ARG A 978 -37.25 -17.72 -35.61
C ARG A 978 -36.25 -18.62 -34.88
N ARG A 979 -36.63 -19.88 -34.65
CA ARG A 979 -35.83 -20.88 -33.91
C ARG A 979 -34.42 -21.11 -34.44
N GLU A 980 -34.19 -20.94 -35.74
CA GLU A 980 -32.87 -21.11 -36.38
C GLU A 980 -31.85 -20.03 -35.99
N TYR A 981 -32.31 -18.88 -35.48
CA TYR A 981 -31.46 -17.71 -35.21
C TYR A 981 -31.10 -17.56 -33.73
N VAL A 982 -31.75 -18.32 -32.84
CA VAL A 982 -31.61 -18.24 -31.37
C VAL A 982 -30.15 -18.39 -30.92
N ASP A 983 -29.46 -19.38 -31.48
CA ASP A 983 -28.07 -19.70 -31.17
C ASP A 983 -27.12 -18.52 -31.45
N ALA A 984 -27.46 -17.64 -32.38
CA ALA A 984 -26.57 -16.58 -32.86
C ALA A 984 -26.80 -15.21 -32.18
N ILE A 985 -27.99 -14.96 -31.63
CA ILE A 985 -28.35 -13.66 -31.01
C ILE A 985 -28.43 -13.69 -29.49
N PHE A 986 -28.16 -14.84 -28.86
CA PHE A 986 -28.32 -15.02 -27.42
C PHE A 986 -27.56 -13.98 -26.60
N ILE A 987 -26.25 -13.79 -26.86
CA ILE A 987 -25.44 -12.83 -26.09
C ILE A 987 -25.95 -11.39 -26.28
N GLN A 988 -26.29 -10.98 -27.50
CA GLN A 988 -26.80 -9.63 -27.77
C GLN A 988 -28.11 -9.39 -27.02
N THR A 989 -29.03 -10.36 -27.05
CA THR A 989 -30.32 -10.29 -26.36
C THR A 989 -30.13 -10.30 -24.83
N PHE A 990 -29.17 -11.06 -24.32
CA PHE A 990 -28.84 -11.06 -22.89
C PHE A 990 -28.24 -9.72 -22.44
N LEU A 991 -27.36 -9.10 -23.22
CA LEU A 991 -26.77 -7.80 -22.89
C LEU A 991 -27.82 -6.69 -22.86
N THR A 992 -28.73 -6.64 -23.83
CA THR A 992 -29.81 -5.65 -23.85
C THR A 992 -30.76 -5.84 -22.65
N PHE A 993 -31.05 -7.09 -22.28
CA PHE A 993 -31.76 -7.43 -21.04
C PHE A 993 -31.02 -6.93 -19.79
N TYR A 994 -29.74 -7.24 -19.67
CA TYR A 994 -28.93 -6.87 -18.50
C TYR A 994 -28.88 -5.34 -18.32
N ILE A 995 -28.72 -4.60 -19.42
CA ILE A 995 -28.73 -3.12 -19.40
C ILE A 995 -30.10 -2.59 -18.98
N ALA A 996 -31.20 -3.13 -19.54
CA ALA A 996 -32.54 -2.73 -19.16
C ALA A 996 -32.85 -3.05 -17.67
N LEU A 997 -32.39 -4.21 -17.19
CA LEU A 997 -32.54 -4.64 -15.80
C LEU A 997 -31.80 -3.71 -14.82
N MET A 998 -30.56 -3.33 -15.16
CA MET A 998 -29.80 -2.37 -14.36
C MET A 998 -30.42 -0.97 -14.47
N GLY A 999 -30.92 -0.59 -15.64
CA GLY A 999 -31.61 0.66 -15.91
C GLY A 999 -33.06 0.75 -15.40
N TYR A 1000 -33.60 -0.28 -14.74
CA TYR A 1000 -35.00 -0.30 -14.28
C TYR A 1000 -35.45 0.97 -13.52
N PRO A 1001 -34.68 1.54 -12.58
CA PRO A 1001 -35.09 2.77 -11.89
C PRO A 1001 -35.31 3.96 -12.82
N VAL A 1002 -34.63 4.01 -13.96
CA VAL A 1002 -34.83 5.03 -14.99
C VAL A 1002 -36.18 4.82 -15.69
N LEU A 1003 -36.52 3.58 -16.06
CA LEU A 1003 -37.82 3.24 -16.65
C LEU A 1003 -38.97 3.55 -15.69
N GLU A 1004 -38.80 3.17 -14.42
CA GLU A 1004 -39.74 3.48 -13.34
C GLU A 1004 -39.91 5.00 -13.18
N GLY A 1005 -38.80 5.76 -13.18
CA GLY A 1005 -38.79 7.22 -13.13
C GLY A 1005 -39.48 7.91 -14.32
N MET A 1006 -39.40 7.30 -15.51
CA MET A 1006 -40.03 7.82 -16.74
C MET A 1006 -41.53 7.52 -16.82
N MET A 1007 -41.95 6.29 -16.48
CA MET A 1007 -43.28 5.78 -16.83
C MET A 1007 -44.21 5.57 -15.64
N LEU A 1008 -43.68 5.24 -14.46
CA LEU A 1008 -44.48 4.76 -13.32
C LEU A 1008 -44.59 5.78 -12.18
N ARG A 1009 -43.53 6.56 -11.96
CA ARG A 1009 -43.44 7.50 -10.84
C ARG A 1009 -44.27 8.77 -11.05
N LYS A 1010 -44.89 9.23 -9.97
CA LYS A 1010 -45.73 10.45 -9.92
C LYS A 1010 -45.23 11.50 -8.92
N ASP A 1011 -44.18 11.20 -8.16
CA ASP A 1011 -43.60 12.12 -7.19
C ASP A 1011 -42.66 13.16 -7.84
N LYS A 1012 -42.22 14.16 -7.06
CA LYS A 1012 -41.36 15.26 -7.56
C LYS A 1012 -39.99 14.79 -8.08
N GLY A 1013 -39.47 13.67 -7.58
CA GLY A 1013 -38.19 13.10 -8.00
C GLY A 1013 -38.25 12.26 -9.28
N ARG A 1014 -39.40 12.21 -9.97
CA ARG A 1014 -39.58 11.52 -11.25
C ARG A 1014 -38.80 12.20 -12.38
N ILE A 1015 -38.63 11.50 -13.50
CA ILE A 1015 -38.05 12.09 -14.71
C ILE A 1015 -39.08 13.02 -15.35
N ALA A 1016 -38.67 14.25 -15.64
CA ALA A 1016 -39.55 15.25 -16.21
C ALA A 1016 -40.00 14.86 -17.64
N THR A 1017 -41.26 15.15 -17.96
CA THR A 1017 -41.87 14.73 -19.25
C THR A 1017 -41.14 15.32 -20.46
N ASN A 1018 -40.63 16.55 -20.35
CA ASN A 1018 -39.80 17.17 -21.39
C ASN A 1018 -38.51 16.37 -21.67
N VAL A 1019 -37.84 15.87 -20.63
CA VAL A 1019 -36.65 15.00 -20.76
C VAL A 1019 -37.03 13.72 -21.48
N SER A 1020 -38.16 13.08 -21.12
CA SER A 1020 -38.63 11.90 -21.84
C SER A 1020 -38.90 12.17 -23.32
N CYS A 1021 -39.49 13.31 -23.68
CA CYS A 1021 -39.68 13.71 -25.07
C CYS A 1021 -38.34 13.92 -25.80
N TYR A 1022 -37.38 14.60 -25.19
CA TYR A 1022 -36.04 14.78 -25.77
C TYR A 1022 -35.30 13.46 -25.92
N SER A 1023 -35.48 12.52 -24.99
CA SER A 1023 -34.94 11.16 -25.10
C SER A 1023 -35.53 10.40 -26.27
N LEU A 1024 -36.82 10.53 -26.56
CA LEU A 1024 -37.42 9.91 -27.75
C LEU A 1024 -36.80 10.47 -29.04
N ILE A 1025 -36.61 11.79 -29.14
CA ILE A 1025 -35.95 12.42 -30.30
C ILE A 1025 -34.51 11.92 -30.43
N PHE A 1026 -33.77 11.89 -29.32
CA PHE A 1026 -32.38 11.41 -29.31
C PHE A 1026 -32.30 9.92 -29.66
N SER A 1027 -33.25 9.11 -29.21
CA SER A 1027 -33.36 7.69 -29.58
C SER A 1027 -33.57 7.49 -31.09
N VAL A 1028 -34.42 8.31 -31.71
CA VAL A 1028 -34.59 8.29 -33.19
C VAL A 1028 -33.29 8.63 -33.88
N PHE A 1029 -32.57 9.66 -33.41
CA PHE A 1029 -31.26 10.01 -33.93
C PHE A 1029 -30.25 8.86 -33.83
N ILE A 1030 -30.15 8.19 -32.67
CA ILE A 1030 -29.28 7.01 -32.47
C ILE A 1030 -29.68 5.89 -33.43
N LEU A 1031 -30.96 5.62 -33.63
CA LEU A 1031 -31.42 4.55 -34.53
C LEU A 1031 -31.09 4.88 -36.00
N SER A 1032 -31.35 6.11 -36.44
CA SER A 1032 -31.09 6.56 -37.82
C SER A 1032 -29.59 6.55 -38.14
N PHE A 1033 -28.77 7.14 -37.29
CA PHE A 1033 -27.32 7.20 -37.49
C PHE A 1033 -26.65 5.85 -37.20
N GLY A 1034 -27.10 5.14 -36.18
CA GLY A 1034 -26.60 3.83 -35.80
C GLY A 1034 -26.83 2.78 -36.89
N LYS A 1035 -27.94 2.86 -37.63
CA LYS A 1035 -28.17 1.99 -38.81
C LYS A 1035 -27.14 2.22 -39.91
N LEU A 1036 -26.72 3.47 -40.14
CA LEU A 1036 -25.63 3.77 -41.09
C LEU A 1036 -24.31 3.18 -40.58
N LEU A 1037 -24.00 3.38 -39.31
CA LEU A 1037 -22.75 2.93 -38.68
C LEU A 1037 -22.60 1.40 -38.65
N VAL A 1038 -23.71 0.66 -38.59
CA VAL A 1038 -23.73 -0.81 -38.57
C VAL A 1038 -23.85 -1.43 -39.98
N ALA A 1039 -24.15 -0.62 -41.01
CA ALA A 1039 -24.25 -1.07 -42.39
C ALA A 1039 -22.91 -1.21 -43.12
N TYR A 1040 -21.84 -0.61 -42.57
CA TYR A 1040 -20.46 -0.67 -43.04
C TYR A 1040 -19.61 -1.45 -42.02
#